data_AF-F3NGR2-F1
#
_entry.id   AF-F3NGR2-F1
#
_cell.length_a   1.000
_cell.length_b   1.000
_cell.length_c   1.000
_cell.angle_alpha   90.00
_cell.angle_beta   90.00
_cell.angle_gamma   90.00
#
_symmetry.space_group_name_H-M   'P 1'
#
loop_
_entity.id
_entity.type
_entity.pdbx_description
1 polymer ?
#
loop_
_entity_poly.entity_id
_entity_poly.type
_entity_poly.pdbx_seq_one_letter_code
_entity_poly.pdbx_strand_id
1 'polypeptide(L)'
;MTAAPERSSAFRLIAEQRRDQPDVVLLARSLCLAAQAEPYFLRGARLRFLPRSGIGLEARLWFSPLVEAADSRALVLNPEVSAELRQELSARDLSLLGSVREYTRTAHRSAPPLVRAFEDLLWRATIGPRPAEAEVEEALAPLFRQVLAEGAGAADASRWVLRFLPRLPEDVHGSWPAWRLQVMAAERLGMEPPTGVAARTDADRVRAVRSLVHSEVDIGVRPVADGLVLTRPPEPDALVCPASGAARVRLRLRAALPGAGWHELDMYADERAALRLGVIAEALPDGTVLHARAELGGTLACVRAAGRGATAVTADGHTALSVDDGETVLPLELPEAPTLLAVADAGPAATAALTGSGLHVVSTALDGTADAVLHRFPAAAAEPTALGWSRLARQTVLCLVSGTDVVLAADGDPRRELARLTHSARVVGLWSSVRAGTVAVADARGDLVVHRPASGTGPPTTLWGTGQAITALTGDPASGAVVWATEDGRVHAWRPDGAPEAGGDGVDGAGETATGRRDREEDDWDVLAVLPAPATSLAVSPESGLVVAADGGPRLLRLPWPEGGPATGAPVPFPVREVCPAPSGRLLLTGHGGEVEIRSEDGRAHLFTPAPVPAAPGGAGPAWLRDSVGVVLPASDPQLPSRARRWGLGHVCLPASCEPGAPGTTALVEEARAQGLRLLACLDPPDGTAAHGPLLRRAYDLLEEGLDGLRLREAARWPEPLLVRLRHLLDAFPGAALVGVADGHEASDGPEPASGSATAAAHCHLLVGAPPGVPADAPGPLSPWALPPGTPYPEACLLLALPGCHEVPFAVLDAATPRTTALRTLLAARATQLALHGEDLTFLPTGDPRLTAVRRSHAGQTVLCLTSTADTPVLARIPVPDPTPAAAFVEIAHDIPAPHPAADEPETVRAAEGVLTLPLGPGRTRWFRLRPAQHSRSAEATDPFDPPTP
;
A
#
# COMPACT_ATOMS: atom_id res chain seq x y z
N MET A 1 -22.14 -27.75 46.97
CA MET A 1 -21.37 -27.45 48.20
C MET A 1 -20.77 -26.07 48.03
N THR A 2 -21.25 -25.12 48.83
CA THR A 2 -20.87 -23.71 48.81
C THR A 2 -19.44 -23.54 49.32
N ALA A 3 -18.50 -23.40 48.38
CA ALA A 3 -17.14 -22.95 48.69
C ALA A 3 -17.22 -21.49 49.18
N ALA A 4 -16.77 -21.25 50.41
CA ALA A 4 -16.55 -19.91 50.92
C ALA A 4 -15.58 -19.16 49.98
N PRO A 5 -15.78 -17.85 49.71
CA PRO A 5 -14.89 -17.12 48.81
C PRO A 5 -13.49 -17.12 49.41
N GLU A 6 -12.52 -17.61 48.63
CA GLU A 6 -11.10 -17.51 48.95
C GLU A 6 -10.78 -16.03 49.19
N ARG A 7 -10.49 -15.64 50.44
CA ARG A 7 -10.19 -14.26 50.79
C ARG A 7 -8.97 -13.78 49.98
N SER A 8 -9.15 -12.72 49.19
CA SER A 8 -8.16 -12.12 48.29
C SER A 8 -6.80 -11.87 48.94
N SER A 9 -5.73 -11.87 48.13
CA SER A 9 -4.37 -11.53 48.52
C SER A 9 -4.28 -10.21 49.32
N ALA A 10 -5.10 -9.20 48.96
CA ALA A 10 -5.17 -7.91 49.63
C ALA A 10 -5.71 -7.99 51.08
N PHE A 11 -6.67 -8.87 51.35
CA PHE A 11 -7.19 -9.07 52.72
C PHE A 11 -6.08 -9.63 53.64
N ARG A 12 -5.28 -10.57 53.14
CA ARG A 12 -4.14 -11.13 53.89
C ARG A 12 -3.09 -10.05 54.15
N LEU A 13 -2.75 -9.28 53.12
CA LEU A 13 -1.81 -8.17 53.21
C LEU A 13 -2.23 -7.13 54.26
N ILE A 14 -3.51 -6.74 54.26
CA ILE A 14 -4.08 -5.82 55.26
C ILE A 14 -4.02 -6.45 56.66
N ALA A 15 -4.32 -7.74 56.80
CA ALA A 15 -4.32 -8.43 58.10
C ALA A 15 -2.90 -8.56 58.68
N GLU A 16 -1.91 -8.87 57.85
CA GLU A 16 -0.49 -8.92 58.22
C GLU A 16 -0.01 -7.54 58.66
N GLN A 17 -0.23 -6.51 57.84
CA GLN A 17 0.18 -5.15 58.17
C GLN A 17 -0.55 -4.63 59.43
N ARG A 18 -1.79 -5.04 59.66
CA ARG A 18 -2.56 -4.67 60.86
C ARG A 18 -1.99 -5.32 62.12
N ARG A 19 -1.42 -6.51 62.02
CA ARG A 19 -0.76 -7.21 63.12
C ARG A 19 0.56 -6.55 63.50
N ASP A 20 1.35 -6.17 62.51
CA ASP A 20 2.72 -5.70 62.72
C ASP A 20 2.78 -4.17 62.93
N GLN A 21 1.95 -3.42 62.19
CA GLN A 21 1.95 -1.96 62.18
C GLN A 21 0.51 -1.41 62.05
N PRO A 22 -0.34 -1.52 63.09
CA PRO A 22 -1.75 -1.15 63.03
C PRO A 22 -1.98 0.31 62.62
N ASP A 23 -1.14 1.24 63.07
CA ASP A 23 -1.23 2.66 62.73
C ASP A 23 -1.02 2.94 61.23
N VAL A 24 -0.25 2.09 60.53
CA VAL A 24 -0.05 2.22 59.07
C VAL A 24 -1.35 1.89 58.33
N VAL A 25 -2.06 0.85 58.77
CA VAL A 25 -3.39 0.50 58.21
C VAL A 25 -4.42 1.59 58.52
N LEU A 26 -4.39 2.16 59.73
CA LEU A 26 -5.28 3.28 60.08
C LEU A 26 -5.00 4.53 59.23
N LEU A 27 -3.73 4.83 58.94
CA LEU A 27 -3.39 5.94 58.06
C LEU A 27 -3.82 5.65 56.62
N ALA A 28 -3.56 4.44 56.09
CA ALA A 28 -4.02 4.02 54.77
C ALA A 28 -5.56 4.11 54.63
N ARG A 29 -6.32 3.74 55.67
CA ARG A 29 -7.78 3.89 55.72
C ARG A 29 -8.23 5.34 55.52
N SER A 30 -7.48 6.32 56.03
CA SER A 30 -7.81 7.74 55.83
C SER A 30 -7.52 8.25 54.42
N LEU A 31 -6.85 7.46 53.57
CA LEU A 31 -6.54 7.80 52.18
C LEU A 31 -7.38 6.99 51.18
N CYS A 32 -8.26 6.09 51.63
CA CYS A 32 -8.91 5.11 50.76
C CYS A 32 -9.88 5.72 49.73
N LEU A 33 -10.27 6.99 49.89
CA LEU A 33 -11.07 7.75 48.93
C LEU A 33 -10.24 8.67 48.02
N ALA A 34 -8.93 8.77 48.22
CA ALA A 34 -8.06 9.63 47.42
C ALA A 34 -7.58 8.91 46.16
N ALA A 35 -7.60 9.59 45.01
CA ALA A 35 -7.01 9.03 43.78
C ALA A 35 -5.49 8.84 43.90
N GLN A 36 -4.85 9.81 44.54
CA GLN A 36 -3.44 9.84 44.89
C GLN A 36 -3.28 10.75 46.11
N ALA A 37 -2.26 10.51 46.93
CA ALA A 37 -1.99 11.32 48.12
C ALA A 37 -0.61 11.99 48.02
N GLU A 38 -0.62 13.31 47.91
CA GLU A 38 0.57 14.15 47.96
C GLU A 38 1.11 14.26 49.40
N PRO A 39 2.39 14.58 49.63
CA PRO A 39 2.96 14.66 50.98
C PRO A 39 2.16 15.54 51.96
N TYR A 40 1.62 16.67 51.50
CA TYR A 40 0.79 17.52 52.34
C TYR A 40 -0.56 16.88 52.71
N PHE A 41 -1.13 16.09 51.79
CA PHE A 41 -2.36 15.33 52.02
C PHE A 41 -2.11 14.22 53.04
N LEU A 42 -1.03 13.46 52.88
CA LEU A 42 -0.65 12.43 53.84
C LEU A 42 -0.45 12.99 55.24
N ARG A 43 0.31 14.10 55.34
CA ARG A 43 0.54 14.79 56.61
C ARG A 43 -0.75 15.31 57.23
N GLY A 44 -1.62 15.92 56.43
CA GLY A 44 -2.91 16.41 56.90
C GLY A 44 -3.83 15.29 57.41
N ALA A 45 -3.86 14.15 56.71
CA ALA A 45 -4.60 12.97 57.11
C ALA A 45 -4.09 12.42 58.45
N ARG A 46 -2.76 12.29 58.61
CA ARG A 46 -2.15 11.87 59.88
C ARG A 46 -2.52 12.82 61.02
N LEU A 47 -2.39 14.13 60.83
CA LEU A 47 -2.70 15.12 61.86
C LEU A 47 -4.18 15.12 62.25
N ARG A 48 -5.08 14.82 61.31
CA ARG A 48 -6.53 14.79 61.54
C ARG A 48 -7.00 13.50 62.20
N PHE A 49 -6.58 12.34 61.69
CA PHE A 49 -7.12 11.04 62.08
C PHE A 49 -6.25 10.29 63.07
N LEU A 50 -4.95 10.60 63.15
CA LEU A 50 -3.97 9.96 64.02
C LEU A 50 -3.08 11.02 64.72
N PRO A 51 -3.65 12.01 65.43
CA PRO A 51 -2.91 13.17 65.97
C PRO A 51 -1.82 12.79 66.98
N ARG A 52 -1.94 11.62 67.62
CA ARG A 52 -0.97 11.11 68.61
C ARG A 52 0.14 10.24 67.98
N SER A 53 0.14 10.06 66.66
CA SER A 53 1.15 9.26 65.95
C SER A 53 2.44 10.04 65.70
N GLY A 54 3.57 9.32 65.66
CA GLY A 54 4.88 9.89 65.35
C GLY A 54 5.05 10.26 63.87
N ILE A 55 5.96 11.20 63.58
CA ILE A 55 6.23 11.70 62.22
C ILE A 55 6.70 10.58 61.27
N GLY A 56 7.44 9.59 61.79
CA GLY A 56 7.89 8.43 61.01
C GLY A 56 6.77 7.53 60.48
N LEU A 57 5.51 7.71 60.89
CA LEU A 57 4.38 6.93 60.38
C LEU A 57 4.13 7.20 58.89
N GLU A 58 4.32 8.44 58.42
CA GLU A 58 4.17 8.81 57.01
C GLU A 58 5.14 8.01 56.14
N ALA A 59 6.42 7.96 56.53
CA ALA A 59 7.45 7.18 55.86
C ALA A 59 7.17 5.67 55.91
N ARG A 60 6.67 5.15 57.05
CA ARG A 60 6.32 3.72 57.15
C ARG A 60 5.18 3.34 56.20
N LEU A 61 4.16 4.19 56.03
CA LEU A 61 3.13 3.95 55.01
C LEU A 61 3.73 4.03 53.60
N TRP A 62 4.57 5.05 53.36
CA TRP A 62 5.23 5.29 52.07
C TRP A 62 5.99 4.07 51.52
N PHE A 63 6.66 3.33 52.42
CA PHE A 63 7.42 2.12 52.09
C PHE A 63 6.71 0.81 52.47
N SER A 64 5.41 0.88 52.79
CA SER A 64 4.63 -0.31 53.14
C SER A 64 4.17 -1.06 51.87
N PRO A 65 3.88 -2.36 51.98
CA PRO A 65 3.32 -3.10 50.84
C PRO A 65 1.88 -2.72 50.50
N LEU A 66 1.23 -1.85 51.30
CA LEU A 66 -0.12 -1.32 51.00
C LEU A 66 -0.09 -0.30 49.85
N VAL A 67 1.10 0.19 49.48
CA VAL A 67 1.32 1.18 48.43
C VAL A 67 1.72 0.46 47.14
N GLU A 68 1.07 0.80 46.03
CA GLU A 68 1.41 0.30 44.70
C GLU A 68 2.60 1.05 44.12
N ALA A 69 2.56 2.37 44.20
CA ALA A 69 3.56 3.26 43.62
C ALA A 69 3.69 4.52 44.47
N ALA A 70 4.92 5.00 44.63
CA ALA A 70 5.18 6.26 45.28
C ALA A 70 6.45 6.93 44.72
N ASP A 71 6.39 8.24 44.51
CA ASP A 71 7.51 9.06 44.05
C ASP A 71 7.61 10.35 44.87
N SER A 72 8.58 11.22 44.61
CA SER A 72 8.71 12.48 45.38
C SER A 72 7.45 13.38 45.39
N ARG A 73 6.46 13.15 44.52
CA ARG A 73 5.25 13.97 44.35
C ARG A 73 4.00 13.35 44.96
N ALA A 74 3.81 12.03 44.87
CA ALA A 74 2.61 11.38 45.38
C ALA A 74 2.81 9.90 45.70
N LEU A 75 1.93 9.37 46.56
CA LEU A 75 1.75 7.93 46.78
C LEU A 75 0.37 7.48 46.31
N VAL A 76 0.29 6.25 45.81
CA VAL A 76 -0.93 5.58 45.35
C VAL A 76 -1.06 4.26 46.09
N LEU A 77 -2.19 4.08 46.78
CA LEU A 77 -2.50 2.81 47.45
C LEU A 77 -2.76 1.71 46.43
N ASN A 78 -2.41 0.48 46.77
CA ASN A 78 -2.81 -0.70 46.00
C ASN A 78 -4.33 -0.71 45.79
N PRO A 79 -4.83 -0.86 44.55
CA PRO A 79 -6.26 -0.75 44.25
C PRO A 79 -7.13 -1.74 45.02
N GLU A 80 -6.70 -3.00 45.15
CA GLU A 80 -7.42 -4.02 45.91
C GLU A 80 -7.42 -3.70 47.40
N VAL A 81 -6.29 -3.24 47.94
CA VAL A 81 -6.19 -2.79 49.33
C VAL A 81 -7.13 -1.61 49.59
N SER A 82 -7.13 -0.61 48.71
CA SER A 82 -8.00 0.57 48.84
C SER A 82 -9.48 0.20 48.77
N ALA A 83 -9.85 -0.75 47.89
CA ALA A 83 -11.21 -1.27 47.80
C ALA A 83 -11.66 -1.98 49.09
N GLU A 84 -10.83 -2.86 49.64
CA GLU A 84 -11.10 -3.57 50.90
C GLU A 84 -11.23 -2.59 52.08
N LEU A 85 -10.32 -1.60 52.19
CA LEU A 85 -10.38 -0.60 53.26
C LEU A 85 -11.63 0.29 53.16
N ARG A 86 -12.08 0.64 51.95
CA ARG A 86 -13.35 1.35 51.72
C ARG A 86 -14.55 0.51 52.13
N GLN A 87 -14.59 -0.76 51.72
CA GLN A 87 -15.68 -1.68 52.09
C GLN A 87 -15.74 -1.91 53.60
N GLU A 88 -14.59 -2.08 54.26
CA GLU A 88 -14.55 -2.21 55.72
C GLU A 88 -15.09 -0.95 56.42
N LEU A 89 -14.74 0.24 55.92
CA LEU A 89 -15.24 1.50 56.46
C LEU A 89 -16.74 1.69 56.21
N SER A 90 -17.25 1.38 55.02
CA SER A 90 -18.67 1.54 54.71
C SER A 90 -19.54 0.59 55.52
N ALA A 91 -19.05 -0.64 55.79
CA ALA A 91 -19.78 -1.62 56.57
C ALA A 91 -19.74 -1.37 58.08
N ARG A 92 -18.64 -0.80 58.62
CA ARG A 92 -18.41 -0.72 60.08
C ARG A 92 -18.47 0.68 60.67
N ASP A 93 -18.13 1.72 59.90
CA ASP A 93 -18.02 3.08 60.42
C ASP A 93 -18.25 4.15 59.34
N LEU A 94 -19.52 4.33 58.97
CA LEU A 94 -19.94 5.35 58.01
C LEU A 94 -19.60 6.78 58.47
N SER A 95 -19.52 7.03 59.78
CA SER A 95 -19.21 8.35 60.33
C SER A 95 -17.74 8.74 60.06
N LEU A 96 -16.83 7.79 60.23
CA LEU A 96 -15.42 7.95 59.88
C LEU A 96 -15.25 8.07 58.38
N LEU A 97 -15.95 7.26 57.57
CA LEU A 97 -15.91 7.36 56.11
C LEU A 97 -16.39 8.75 55.62
N GLY A 98 -17.47 9.29 56.20
CA GLY A 98 -17.92 10.65 55.92
C GLY A 98 -16.90 11.72 56.30
N SER A 99 -16.20 11.52 57.43
CA SER A 99 -15.11 12.41 57.86
C SER A 99 -13.90 12.36 56.91
N VAL A 100 -13.57 11.17 56.38
CA VAL A 100 -12.54 10.98 55.34
C VAL A 100 -12.96 11.69 54.05
N ARG A 101 -14.22 11.54 53.61
CA ARG A 101 -14.74 12.25 52.42
C ARG A 101 -14.60 13.76 52.54
N GLU A 102 -15.01 14.34 53.66
CA GLU A 102 -14.94 15.79 53.85
C GLU A 102 -13.50 16.29 53.89
N TYR A 103 -12.60 15.49 54.48
CA TYR A 103 -11.17 15.76 54.43
C TYR A 103 -10.65 15.75 52.98
N THR A 104 -10.92 14.68 52.22
CA THR A 104 -10.49 14.55 50.82
C THR A 104 -11.01 15.71 49.97
N ARG A 105 -12.31 16.03 50.05
CA ARG A 105 -12.94 17.14 49.32
C ARG A 105 -12.32 18.49 49.64
N THR A 106 -11.97 18.72 50.91
CA THR A 106 -11.33 19.97 51.34
C THR A 106 -9.89 20.06 50.84
N ALA A 107 -9.11 18.98 51.00
CA ALA A 107 -7.71 18.93 50.62
C ALA A 107 -7.50 18.95 49.08
N HIS A 108 -8.45 18.40 48.31
CA HIS A 108 -8.42 18.37 46.85
C HIS A 108 -9.37 19.38 46.19
N ARG A 109 -9.78 20.44 46.90
CA ARG A 109 -10.63 21.51 46.34
C ARG A 109 -10.06 22.09 45.04
N SER A 110 -8.73 22.25 44.99
CA SER A 110 -8.00 22.80 43.83
C SER A 110 -7.37 21.73 42.94
N ALA A 111 -7.58 20.44 43.23
CA ALA A 111 -7.07 19.37 42.38
C ALA A 111 -7.71 19.42 40.98
N PRO A 112 -7.09 18.87 39.93
CA PRO A 112 -7.68 18.84 38.58
C PRO A 112 -9.11 18.28 38.58
N PRO A 113 -10.02 18.78 37.71
CA PRO A 113 -11.42 18.33 37.68
C PRO A 113 -11.59 16.81 37.62
N LEU A 114 -10.72 16.12 36.88
CA LEU A 114 -10.66 14.66 36.76
C LEU A 114 -10.44 13.94 38.10
N VAL A 115 -9.56 14.46 38.97
CA VAL A 115 -9.28 13.87 40.28
C VAL A 115 -10.55 13.96 41.14
N ARG A 116 -11.16 15.14 41.18
CA ARG A 116 -12.37 15.37 41.99
C ARG A 116 -13.56 14.54 41.51
N ALA A 117 -13.73 14.39 40.19
CA ALA A 117 -14.80 13.58 39.61
C ALA A 117 -14.67 12.10 40.01
N PHE A 118 -13.45 11.55 39.94
CA PHE A 118 -13.19 10.18 40.36
C PHE A 118 -13.39 9.97 41.86
N GLU A 119 -12.93 10.88 42.70
CA GLU A 119 -13.12 10.78 44.16
C GLU A 119 -14.60 10.87 44.55
N ASP A 120 -15.39 11.68 43.85
CA ASP A 120 -16.83 11.75 44.07
C ASP A 120 -17.56 10.47 43.60
N LEU A 121 -17.19 9.92 42.44
CA LEU A 121 -17.69 8.61 41.98
C LEU A 121 -17.30 7.47 42.92
N LEU A 122 -16.06 7.45 43.41
CA LEU A 122 -15.60 6.49 44.43
C LEU A 122 -16.49 6.57 45.67
N TRP A 123 -16.78 7.77 46.17
CA TRP A 123 -17.66 7.95 47.32
C TRP A 123 -19.10 7.48 47.03
N ARG A 124 -19.72 7.95 45.94
CA ARG A 124 -21.12 7.65 45.60
C ARG A 124 -21.34 6.14 45.47
N ALA A 125 -20.44 5.45 44.79
CA ALA A 125 -20.47 4.00 44.63
C ALA A 125 -20.19 3.22 45.93
N THR A 126 -19.65 3.86 46.98
CA THR A 126 -19.32 3.21 48.25
C THR A 126 -20.46 3.27 49.27
N ILE A 127 -21.28 4.34 49.27
CA ILE A 127 -22.23 4.66 50.36
C ILE A 127 -23.71 4.64 49.96
N GLY A 128 -24.02 4.53 48.67
CA GLY A 128 -25.39 4.65 48.14
C GLY A 128 -25.85 3.41 47.37
N PRO A 129 -27.11 3.40 46.89
CA PRO A 129 -27.50 2.47 45.84
C PRO A 129 -26.60 2.67 44.62
N ARG A 130 -26.48 1.63 43.80
CA ARG A 130 -25.72 1.69 42.54
C ARG A 130 -26.07 2.98 41.78
N PRO A 131 -25.08 3.82 41.43
CA PRO A 131 -25.35 5.05 40.70
C PRO A 131 -25.96 4.72 39.34
N ALA A 132 -26.97 5.49 38.93
CA ALA A 132 -27.56 5.35 37.61
C ALA A 132 -26.55 5.77 36.53
N GLU A 133 -26.65 5.21 35.32
CA GLU A 133 -25.70 5.55 34.25
C GLU A 133 -25.65 7.04 33.92
N ALA A 134 -26.80 7.73 33.96
CA ALA A 134 -26.86 9.18 33.75
C ALA A 134 -26.06 9.97 34.79
N GLU A 135 -26.03 9.53 36.05
CA GLU A 135 -25.24 10.16 37.11
C GLU A 135 -23.75 9.91 36.92
N VAL A 136 -23.38 8.73 36.41
CA VAL A 136 -22.00 8.42 36.03
C VAL A 136 -21.57 9.27 34.84
N GLU A 137 -22.41 9.41 33.83
CA GLU A 137 -22.14 10.24 32.65
C GLU A 137 -21.96 11.72 33.03
N GLU A 138 -22.84 12.27 33.88
CA GLU A 138 -22.72 13.65 34.38
C GLU A 138 -21.39 13.87 35.11
N ALA A 139 -20.99 12.93 35.97
CA ALA A 139 -19.73 13.01 36.69
C ALA A 139 -18.50 12.89 35.76
N LEU A 140 -18.58 12.09 34.70
CA LEU A 140 -17.51 11.88 33.71
C LEU A 140 -17.50 12.93 32.59
N ALA A 141 -18.53 13.76 32.43
CA ALA A 141 -18.64 14.75 31.36
C ALA A 141 -17.43 15.70 31.20
N PRO A 142 -16.75 16.16 32.28
CA PRO A 142 -15.51 16.93 32.14
C PRO A 142 -14.37 16.14 31.48
N LEU A 143 -14.27 14.84 31.73
CA LEU A 143 -13.26 13.96 31.14
C LEU A 143 -13.54 13.70 29.67
N PHE A 144 -14.80 13.47 29.30
CA PHE A 144 -15.20 13.37 27.89
C PHE A 144 -14.74 14.60 27.09
N ARG A 145 -14.98 15.82 27.61
CA ARG A 145 -14.53 17.05 26.96
C ARG A 145 -13.02 17.16 26.82
N GLN A 146 -12.27 16.70 27.82
CA GLN A 146 -10.79 16.72 27.76
C GLN A 146 -10.22 15.70 26.79
N VAL A 147 -10.80 14.49 26.73
CA VAL A 147 -10.38 13.43 25.79
C VAL A 147 -10.76 13.79 24.35
N LEU A 148 -11.91 14.45 24.14
CA LEU A 148 -12.36 14.93 22.83
C LEU A 148 -11.61 16.16 22.32
N ALA A 149 -11.02 16.97 23.23
CA ALA A 149 -10.22 18.13 22.84
C ALA A 149 -8.97 17.69 22.06
N GLU A 150 -8.31 18.58 21.34
CA GLU A 150 -7.05 18.28 20.63
C GLU A 150 -5.80 18.65 21.44
N GLY A 151 -4.64 18.09 21.08
CA GLY A 151 -3.33 18.44 21.65
C GLY A 151 -2.90 17.62 22.89
N ALA A 152 -1.76 18.03 23.47
CA ALA A 152 -1.07 17.27 24.51
C ALA A 152 -1.92 17.03 25.78
N GLY A 153 -2.76 18.00 26.15
CA GLY A 153 -3.64 17.88 27.31
C GLY A 153 -4.66 16.74 27.20
N ALA A 154 -5.09 16.40 25.98
CA ALA A 154 -5.99 15.28 25.75
C ALA A 154 -5.30 13.93 25.91
N ALA A 155 -4.04 13.81 25.46
CA ALA A 155 -3.24 12.59 25.66
C ALA A 155 -2.97 12.34 27.15
N ASP A 156 -2.70 13.39 27.94
CA ASP A 156 -2.54 13.27 29.39
C ASP A 156 -3.85 12.84 30.08
N ALA A 157 -4.99 13.40 29.67
CA ALA A 157 -6.29 12.99 30.16
C ALA A 157 -6.58 11.52 29.82
N SER A 158 -6.28 11.07 28.59
CA SER A 158 -6.44 9.67 28.18
C SER A 158 -5.56 8.72 29.00
N ARG A 159 -4.28 9.08 29.24
CA ARG A 159 -3.38 8.28 30.09
C ARG A 159 -3.92 8.15 31.51
N TRP A 160 -4.46 9.25 32.04
CA TRP A 160 -5.07 9.25 33.35
C TRP A 160 -6.33 8.37 33.41
N VAL A 161 -7.21 8.45 32.40
CA VAL A 161 -8.42 7.61 32.30
C VAL A 161 -8.07 6.13 32.32
N LEU A 162 -7.13 5.69 31.47
CA LEU A 162 -6.76 4.27 31.39
C LEU A 162 -6.11 3.77 32.69
N ARG A 163 -5.44 4.65 33.44
CA ARG A 163 -4.80 4.29 34.71
C ARG A 163 -5.79 4.23 35.88
N PHE A 164 -6.69 5.22 35.98
CA PHE A 164 -7.50 5.40 37.18
C PHE A 164 -8.93 4.88 37.03
N LEU A 165 -9.57 4.99 35.88
CA LEU A 165 -10.96 4.55 35.70
C LEU A 165 -11.19 3.06 36.04
N PRO A 166 -10.28 2.12 35.69
CA PRO A 166 -10.39 0.71 36.10
C PRO A 166 -10.39 0.47 37.62
N ARG A 167 -10.03 1.47 38.43
CA ARG A 167 -9.96 1.39 39.90
C ARG A 167 -11.25 1.80 40.59
N LEU A 168 -12.24 2.30 39.83
CA LEU A 168 -13.58 2.54 40.35
C LEU A 168 -14.27 1.21 40.67
N PRO A 169 -15.24 1.18 41.62
CA PRO A 169 -16.06 -0.01 41.85
C PRO A 169 -16.73 -0.52 40.56
N GLU A 170 -16.93 -1.84 40.45
CA GLU A 170 -17.43 -2.50 39.21
C GLU A 170 -18.77 -1.90 38.72
N ASP A 171 -19.61 -1.42 39.63
CA ASP A 171 -20.88 -0.76 39.29
C ASP A 171 -20.72 0.51 38.43
N VAL A 172 -19.60 1.22 38.60
CA VAL A 172 -19.25 2.42 37.81
C VAL A 172 -18.31 2.06 36.67
N HIS A 173 -17.27 1.28 36.96
CA HIS A 173 -16.30 0.84 35.96
C HIS A 173 -16.96 0.06 34.81
N GLY A 174 -17.92 -0.81 35.12
CA GLY A 174 -18.66 -1.60 34.15
C GLY A 174 -19.84 -0.89 33.49
N SER A 175 -20.08 0.39 33.79
CA SER A 175 -21.16 1.19 33.18
C SER A 175 -20.84 1.62 31.75
N TRP A 176 -21.88 1.88 30.95
CA TRP A 176 -21.71 2.33 29.56
C TRP A 176 -20.86 3.61 29.41
N PRO A 177 -21.04 4.69 30.21
CA PRO A 177 -20.20 5.88 30.08
C PRO A 177 -18.72 5.63 30.40
N ALA A 178 -18.42 4.78 31.39
CA ALA A 178 -17.04 4.44 31.73
C ALA A 178 -16.35 3.64 30.62
N TRP A 179 -17.07 2.66 30.06
CA TRP A 179 -16.64 1.90 28.88
C TRP A 179 -16.33 2.80 27.69
N ARG A 180 -17.23 3.73 27.35
CA ARG A 180 -17.03 4.66 26.22
C ARG A 180 -15.77 5.49 26.39
N LEU A 181 -15.57 6.04 27.58
CA LEU A 181 -14.41 6.88 27.88
C LEU A 181 -13.10 6.09 27.81
N GLN A 182 -13.07 4.82 28.23
CA GLN A 182 -11.89 3.94 28.09
C GLN A 182 -11.56 3.65 26.63
N VAL A 183 -12.56 3.32 25.80
CA VAL A 183 -12.35 3.08 24.36
C VAL A 183 -11.79 4.33 23.69
N MET A 184 -12.39 5.49 23.95
CA MET A 184 -11.90 6.79 23.44
C MET A 184 -10.47 7.10 23.89
N ALA A 185 -10.15 6.83 25.16
CA ALA A 185 -8.82 7.07 25.70
C ALA A 185 -7.76 6.12 25.10
N ALA A 186 -8.09 4.83 24.95
CA ALA A 186 -7.22 3.83 24.32
C ALA A 186 -6.95 4.18 22.85
N GLU A 187 -8.00 4.48 22.09
CA GLU A 187 -7.90 4.83 20.67
C GLU A 187 -7.01 6.07 20.45
N ARG A 188 -7.19 7.08 21.30
CA ARG A 188 -6.37 8.30 21.25
C ARG A 188 -4.90 8.09 21.58
N LEU A 189 -4.58 7.05 22.34
CA LEU A 189 -3.20 6.66 22.65
C LEU A 189 -2.67 5.58 21.70
N GLY A 190 -3.47 5.12 20.73
CA GLY A 190 -3.08 4.05 19.80
C GLY A 190 -2.97 2.70 20.49
N MET A 191 -3.74 2.48 21.56
CA MET A 191 -3.75 1.24 22.32
C MET A 191 -5.02 0.45 22.02
N GLU A 192 -4.95 -0.88 22.07
CA GLU A 192 -6.17 -1.68 22.12
C GLU A 192 -6.94 -1.43 23.44
N PRO A 193 -8.28 -1.37 23.41
CA PRO A 193 -9.06 -1.22 24.61
C PRO A 193 -8.91 -2.48 25.48
N PRO A 194 -8.98 -2.35 26.82
CA PRO A 194 -8.83 -3.50 27.73
C PRO A 194 -9.79 -4.66 27.39
N THR A 195 -9.33 -5.90 27.50
CA THR A 195 -10.03 -7.12 27.03
C THR A 195 -11.44 -7.31 27.63
N GLY A 196 -11.67 -6.82 28.86
CA GLY A 196 -12.98 -6.88 29.53
C GLY A 196 -14.01 -5.85 29.04
N VAL A 197 -13.57 -4.86 28.26
CA VAL A 197 -14.37 -3.76 27.67
C VAL A 197 -14.88 -4.20 26.30
N ALA A 198 -13.99 -4.69 25.41
CA ALA A 198 -14.36 -5.08 24.04
C ALA A 198 -15.31 -6.29 23.96
N ALA A 199 -15.21 -7.27 24.88
CA ALA A 199 -16.03 -8.47 24.86
C ALA A 199 -17.53 -8.25 25.18
N ARG A 200 -17.91 -7.04 25.62
CA ARG A 200 -19.27 -6.73 26.10
C ARG A 200 -20.19 -6.17 25.02
N THR A 201 -19.72 -5.96 23.79
CA THR A 201 -20.44 -5.17 22.77
C THR A 201 -20.06 -5.62 21.35
N ASP A 202 -20.95 -5.40 20.38
CA ASP A 202 -20.67 -5.60 18.95
C ASP A 202 -19.54 -4.69 18.42
N ALA A 203 -18.94 -5.10 17.29
CA ALA A 203 -17.83 -4.39 16.66
C ALA A 203 -18.23 -2.98 16.18
N ASP A 204 -19.46 -2.81 15.70
CA ASP A 204 -19.99 -1.55 15.18
C ASP A 204 -20.06 -0.46 16.24
N ARG A 205 -20.53 -0.78 17.44
CA ARG A 205 -20.54 0.19 18.55
C ARG A 205 -19.14 0.53 19.02
N VAL A 206 -18.21 -0.44 19.05
CA VAL A 206 -16.79 -0.14 19.36
C VAL A 206 -16.26 0.87 18.34
N ARG A 207 -16.51 0.64 17.06
CA ARG A 207 -16.11 1.54 15.97
C ARG A 207 -16.73 2.93 16.09
N ALA A 208 -18.03 3.00 16.37
CA ALA A 208 -18.75 4.26 16.56
C ALA A 208 -18.22 5.09 17.74
N VAL A 209 -17.62 4.44 18.75
CA VAL A 209 -17.00 5.14 19.89
C VAL A 209 -15.56 5.55 19.60
N ARG A 210 -14.80 4.72 18.88
CA ARG A 210 -13.46 5.08 18.40
C ARG A 210 -13.50 6.32 17.51
N SER A 211 -14.46 6.38 16.58
CA SER A 211 -14.61 7.50 15.65
C SER A 211 -14.87 8.85 16.31
N LEU A 212 -15.31 8.88 17.58
CA LEU A 212 -15.51 10.13 18.34
C LEU A 212 -14.20 10.88 18.61
N VAL A 213 -13.06 10.18 18.69
CA VAL A 213 -11.74 10.80 18.91
C VAL A 213 -10.88 10.86 17.66
N HIS A 214 -11.39 10.32 16.54
CA HIS A 214 -10.71 10.35 15.27
C HIS A 214 -10.65 11.77 14.72
N SER A 215 -9.60 12.00 13.96
CA SER A 215 -9.35 13.19 13.17
C SER A 215 -8.98 12.74 11.76
N GLU A 216 -9.03 13.66 10.81
CA GLU A 216 -8.48 13.42 9.48
C GLU A 216 -6.95 13.31 9.55
N VAL A 217 -6.42 12.20 9.09
CA VAL A 217 -4.98 11.92 9.00
C VAL A 217 -4.61 11.69 7.55
N ASP A 218 -3.54 12.34 7.10
CA ASP A 218 -3.03 12.16 5.75
C ASP A 218 -1.97 11.04 5.76
N ILE A 219 -2.20 9.98 4.97
CA ILE A 219 -1.26 8.88 4.74
C ILE A 219 -0.62 9.08 3.37
N GLY A 220 0.71 9.16 3.32
CA GLY A 220 1.45 9.17 2.06
C GLY A 220 1.52 7.79 1.45
N VAL A 221 1.11 7.66 0.18
CA VAL A 221 1.13 6.43 -0.61
C VAL A 221 2.07 6.65 -1.79
N ARG A 222 3.17 5.91 -1.83
CA ARG A 222 4.12 5.96 -2.94
C ARG A 222 4.19 4.60 -3.63
N PRO A 223 3.88 4.53 -4.93
CA PRO A 223 4.06 3.28 -5.66
C PRO A 223 5.54 2.95 -5.85
N VAL A 224 5.85 1.66 -5.79
CA VAL A 224 7.15 1.09 -6.14
C VAL A 224 6.93 -0.06 -7.12
N ALA A 225 8.00 -0.52 -7.78
CA ALA A 225 7.88 -1.51 -8.86
C ALA A 225 7.20 -2.82 -8.42
N ASP A 226 7.38 -3.22 -7.16
CA ASP A 226 6.88 -4.48 -6.59
C ASP A 226 5.75 -4.28 -5.55
N GLY A 227 5.20 -3.07 -5.40
CA GLY A 227 4.17 -2.79 -4.39
C GLY A 227 3.99 -1.32 -4.02
N LEU A 228 3.83 -1.04 -2.72
CA LEU A 228 3.54 0.30 -2.18
C LEU A 228 4.39 0.61 -0.95
N VAL A 229 4.69 1.89 -0.76
CA VAL A 229 5.23 2.43 0.50
C VAL A 229 4.20 3.38 1.09
N LEU A 230 3.81 3.12 2.33
CA LEU A 230 2.90 3.94 3.12
C LEU A 230 3.70 4.69 4.18
N THR A 231 3.43 5.97 4.35
CA THR A 231 4.14 6.85 5.29
C THR A 231 3.18 7.76 6.04
N ARG A 232 3.47 8.00 7.31
CA ARG A 232 2.74 8.96 8.14
C ARG A 232 3.77 9.74 8.96
N PRO A 233 3.95 11.06 8.77
CA PRO A 233 3.29 11.91 7.77
C PRO A 233 3.68 11.54 6.33
N PRO A 234 2.98 12.07 5.31
CA PRO A 234 3.30 11.82 3.91
C PRO A 234 4.73 12.28 3.55
N GLU A 235 5.53 11.40 2.95
CA GLU A 235 6.79 11.79 2.31
C GLU A 235 6.56 12.79 1.15
N PRO A 236 7.54 13.65 0.82
CA PRO A 236 7.51 14.42 -0.42
C PRO A 236 7.23 13.52 -1.61
N ASP A 237 6.45 14.03 -2.57
CA ASP A 237 6.07 13.35 -3.81
C ASP A 237 5.12 12.14 -3.66
N ALA A 238 4.81 11.70 -2.42
CA ALA A 238 3.82 10.66 -2.18
C ALA A 238 2.39 11.14 -2.46
N LEU A 239 1.53 10.30 -3.03
CA LEU A 239 0.10 10.57 -3.12
C LEU A 239 -0.51 10.60 -1.71
N VAL A 240 -1.54 11.40 -1.48
CA VAL A 240 -2.18 11.46 -0.17
C VAL A 240 -3.47 10.66 -0.15
N CYS A 241 -3.56 9.71 0.78
CA CYS A 241 -4.75 8.97 1.15
C CYS A 241 -5.27 9.53 2.48
N PRO A 242 -6.35 10.32 2.49
CA PRO A 242 -6.95 10.79 3.73
C PRO A 242 -7.66 9.61 4.44
N ALA A 243 -7.40 9.45 5.72
CA ALA A 243 -7.98 8.41 6.55
C ALA A 243 -8.51 8.99 7.87
N SER A 244 -9.51 8.33 8.45
CA SER A 244 -9.96 8.62 9.82
C SER A 244 -9.08 7.86 10.81
N GLY A 245 -8.55 8.56 11.81
CA GLY A 245 -7.83 7.91 12.92
C GLY A 245 -7.37 8.89 13.99
N ALA A 246 -6.72 8.36 15.04
CA ALA A 246 -6.17 9.15 16.13
C ALA A 246 -4.65 8.97 16.20
N ALA A 247 -4.07 8.51 17.32
CA ALA A 247 -2.65 8.15 17.35
C ALA A 247 -2.35 6.96 16.43
N ARG A 248 -3.34 6.07 16.24
CA ARG A 248 -3.31 4.95 15.30
C ARG A 248 -4.30 5.20 14.17
N VAL A 249 -3.93 4.79 12.96
CA VAL A 249 -4.82 4.72 11.79
C VAL A 249 -4.88 3.27 11.35
N ARG A 250 -6.07 2.70 11.26
CA ARG A 250 -6.28 1.34 10.77
C ARG A 250 -6.69 1.35 9.30
N LEU A 251 -5.92 0.66 8.48
CA LEU A 251 -6.14 0.51 7.05
C LEU A 251 -6.35 -0.95 6.72
N ARG A 252 -7.28 -1.25 5.80
CA ARG A 252 -7.39 -2.54 5.14
C ARG A 252 -7.00 -2.38 3.67
N LEU A 253 -6.06 -3.18 3.21
CA LEU A 253 -5.52 -3.15 1.85
C LEU A 253 -5.84 -4.45 1.13
N ARG A 254 -6.16 -4.39 -0.17
CA ARG A 254 -6.23 -5.59 -1.00
C ARG A 254 -5.77 -5.29 -2.41
N ALA A 255 -5.26 -6.31 -3.10
CA ALA A 255 -5.13 -6.22 -4.55
C ALA A 255 -6.52 -6.06 -5.17
N ALA A 256 -6.65 -5.19 -6.15
CA ALA A 256 -7.86 -5.02 -6.91
C ALA A 256 -8.00 -6.15 -7.94
N LEU A 257 -8.04 -7.40 -7.49
CA LEU A 257 -8.14 -8.59 -8.32
C LEU A 257 -9.28 -9.50 -7.80
N PRO A 258 -9.92 -10.29 -8.67
CA PRO A 258 -10.97 -11.23 -8.25
C PRO A 258 -10.46 -12.24 -7.22
N GLY A 259 -11.08 -12.30 -6.03
CA GLY A 259 -10.74 -13.27 -4.99
C GLY A 259 -9.57 -12.87 -4.06
N ALA A 260 -9.00 -11.68 -4.22
CA ALA A 260 -7.94 -11.19 -3.33
C ALA A 260 -8.49 -10.82 -1.94
N GLY A 261 -7.80 -11.30 -0.89
CA GLY A 261 -8.14 -11.05 0.51
C GLY A 261 -7.70 -9.67 1.02
N TRP A 262 -8.22 -9.28 2.19
CA TRP A 262 -7.84 -8.07 2.90
C TRP A 262 -6.62 -8.30 3.79
N HIS A 263 -5.69 -7.35 3.77
CA HIS A 263 -4.56 -7.23 4.68
C HIS A 263 -4.79 -6.05 5.62
N GLU A 264 -4.69 -6.26 6.92
CA GLU A 264 -4.81 -5.20 7.92
C GLU A 264 -3.46 -4.56 8.21
N LEU A 265 -3.44 -3.23 8.28
CA LEU A 265 -2.27 -2.46 8.66
C LEU A 265 -2.68 -1.37 9.66
N ASP A 266 -2.09 -1.41 10.85
CA ASP A 266 -2.16 -0.33 11.82
C ASP A 266 -0.93 0.59 11.60
N MET A 267 -1.15 1.89 11.43
CA MET A 267 -0.09 2.90 11.25
C MET A 267 -0.09 3.95 12.36
N TYR A 268 1.07 4.19 12.94
CA TYR A 268 1.33 5.20 13.96
C TYR A 268 2.01 6.44 13.39
N ALA A 269 2.14 7.49 14.20
CA ALA A 269 2.89 8.68 13.81
C ALA A 269 4.38 8.34 13.57
N ASP A 270 4.97 8.97 12.56
CA ASP A 270 6.35 8.80 12.10
C ASP A 270 6.71 7.39 11.60
N GLU A 271 5.69 6.62 11.20
CA GLU A 271 5.86 5.25 10.71
C GLU A 271 5.93 5.18 9.18
N ARG A 272 6.74 4.23 8.71
CA ARG A 272 6.89 3.86 7.30
C ARG A 272 6.72 2.37 7.13
N ALA A 273 5.74 1.97 6.31
CA ALA A 273 5.48 0.57 5.95
C ALA A 273 5.74 0.34 4.46
N ALA A 274 6.62 -0.60 4.14
CA ALA A 274 6.88 -1.02 2.76
C ALA A 274 6.19 -2.37 2.51
N LEU A 275 5.20 -2.39 1.64
CA LEU A 275 4.38 -3.56 1.33
C LEU A 275 4.67 -4.02 -0.09
N ARG A 276 5.29 -5.20 -0.22
CA ARG A 276 5.38 -5.89 -1.51
C ARG A 276 4.05 -6.55 -1.81
N LEU A 277 3.63 -6.50 -3.08
CA LEU A 277 2.42 -7.15 -3.55
C LEU A 277 2.83 -8.32 -4.44
N GLY A 278 2.79 -9.54 -3.89
CA GLY A 278 2.90 -10.76 -4.68
C GLY A 278 1.54 -11.15 -5.23
N VAL A 279 1.47 -11.58 -6.49
CA VAL A 279 0.23 -12.04 -7.12
C VAL A 279 0.43 -13.40 -7.77
N ILE A 280 -0.50 -14.31 -7.51
CA ILE A 280 -0.70 -15.54 -8.27
C ILE A 280 -2.13 -15.48 -8.85
N ALA A 281 -2.28 -15.66 -10.15
CA ALA A 281 -3.58 -15.59 -10.80
C ALA A 281 -3.79 -16.73 -11.80
N GLU A 282 -4.98 -17.31 -11.79
CA GLU A 282 -5.46 -18.15 -12.87
C GLU A 282 -6.15 -17.28 -13.92
N ALA A 283 -5.72 -17.38 -15.17
CA ALA A 283 -6.17 -16.52 -16.25
C ALA A 283 -6.41 -17.29 -17.56
N LEU A 284 -7.19 -16.69 -18.45
CA LEU A 284 -7.31 -17.12 -19.84
C LEU A 284 -6.18 -16.51 -20.69
N PRO A 285 -5.84 -17.12 -21.85
CA PRO A 285 -4.82 -16.56 -22.74
C PRO A 285 -5.09 -15.13 -23.21
N ASP A 286 -6.35 -14.69 -23.23
CA ASP A 286 -6.74 -13.32 -23.58
C ASP A 286 -6.46 -12.27 -22.48
N GLY A 287 -5.86 -12.69 -21.35
CA GLY A 287 -5.51 -11.84 -20.22
C GLY A 287 -6.60 -11.75 -19.14
N THR A 288 -7.74 -12.44 -19.32
CA THR A 288 -8.82 -12.45 -18.33
C THR A 288 -8.46 -13.24 -17.09
N VAL A 289 -8.27 -12.53 -15.97
CA VAL A 289 -8.07 -13.13 -14.65
C VAL A 289 -9.39 -13.69 -14.11
N LEU A 290 -9.41 -14.98 -13.80
CA LEU A 290 -10.56 -15.70 -13.25
C LEU A 290 -10.54 -15.69 -11.73
N HIS A 291 -9.38 -16.03 -11.15
CA HIS A 291 -9.13 -16.06 -9.71
C HIS A 291 -7.72 -15.56 -9.44
N ALA A 292 -7.54 -14.82 -8.35
CA ALA A 292 -6.24 -14.37 -7.90
C ALA A 292 -6.09 -14.54 -6.40
N ARG A 293 -4.89 -14.93 -6.00
CA ARG A 293 -4.40 -14.80 -4.63
C ARG A 293 -3.33 -13.73 -4.63
N ALA A 294 -3.47 -12.77 -3.73
CA ALA A 294 -2.52 -11.68 -3.59
C ALA A 294 -2.16 -11.53 -2.12
N GLU A 295 -0.86 -11.34 -1.86
CA GLU A 295 -0.33 -11.18 -0.51
C GLU A 295 0.43 -9.85 -0.43
N LEU A 296 0.08 -9.04 0.57
CA LEU A 296 0.78 -7.79 0.88
C LEU A 296 1.79 -8.02 2.01
N GLY A 297 3.02 -7.55 1.83
CA GLY A 297 4.11 -7.70 2.81
C GLY A 297 4.77 -9.09 2.83
N GLY A 298 4.17 -10.08 2.18
CA GLY A 298 4.64 -11.45 2.09
C GLY A 298 5.36 -11.81 0.78
N THR A 299 5.75 -13.08 0.67
CA THR A 299 6.26 -13.66 -0.59
C THR A 299 5.36 -14.80 -1.05
N LEU A 300 5.08 -14.81 -2.34
CA LEU A 300 4.36 -15.87 -3.03
C LEU A 300 5.30 -16.60 -3.98
N ALA A 301 5.29 -17.93 -3.93
CA ALA A 301 5.94 -18.78 -4.93
C ALA A 301 4.94 -19.83 -5.39
N CYS A 302 4.89 -20.10 -6.68
CA CYS A 302 3.98 -21.08 -7.23
C CYS A 302 4.58 -21.79 -8.43
N VAL A 303 4.31 -23.09 -8.54
CA VAL A 303 4.68 -23.88 -9.73
C VAL A 303 3.51 -24.79 -10.07
N ARG A 304 3.27 -24.99 -11.36
CA ARG A 304 2.27 -25.94 -11.88
C ARG A 304 2.87 -26.75 -13.01
N ALA A 305 2.57 -28.05 -13.01
CA ALA A 305 3.01 -28.97 -14.04
C ALA A 305 1.84 -29.91 -14.36
N ALA A 306 1.27 -29.76 -15.57
CA ALA A 306 0.02 -30.41 -15.97
C ALA A 306 -1.12 -30.15 -14.95
N GLY A 307 -1.72 -31.21 -14.40
CA GLY A 307 -2.81 -31.12 -13.42
C GLY A 307 -2.38 -30.79 -11.99
N ARG A 308 -1.08 -30.80 -11.69
CA ARG A 308 -0.54 -30.70 -10.33
C ARG A 308 0.15 -29.38 -10.07
N GLY A 309 0.21 -28.93 -8.83
CA GLY A 309 0.88 -27.69 -8.48
C GLY A 309 1.28 -27.59 -7.01
N ALA A 310 2.06 -26.56 -6.70
CA ALA A 310 2.40 -26.21 -5.34
C ALA A 310 2.44 -24.69 -5.21
N THR A 311 1.83 -24.18 -4.13
CA THR A 311 1.80 -22.75 -3.81
C THR A 311 2.33 -22.54 -2.41
N ALA A 312 3.38 -21.75 -2.27
CA ALA A 312 3.91 -21.32 -0.99
C ALA A 312 3.57 -19.86 -0.73
N VAL A 313 3.00 -19.60 0.44
CA VAL A 313 2.64 -18.28 0.94
C VAL A 313 3.43 -18.02 2.21
N THR A 314 4.22 -16.96 2.23
CA THR A 314 4.92 -16.53 3.46
C THR A 314 4.35 -15.20 3.92
N ALA A 315 3.80 -15.19 5.14
CA ALA A 315 3.26 -14.01 5.81
C ALA A 315 3.60 -14.10 7.31
N ASP A 316 3.94 -12.96 7.93
CA ASP A 316 4.22 -12.86 9.37
C ASP A 316 5.25 -13.87 9.91
N GLY A 317 6.21 -14.26 9.08
CA GLY A 317 7.24 -15.25 9.43
C GLY A 317 6.78 -16.72 9.38
N HIS A 318 5.55 -16.97 8.93
CA HIS A 318 5.01 -18.31 8.71
C HIS A 318 4.92 -18.61 7.22
N THR A 319 5.37 -19.79 6.78
CA THR A 319 5.26 -20.24 5.39
C THR A 319 4.29 -21.41 5.29
N ALA A 320 3.12 -21.17 4.69
CA ALA A 320 2.16 -22.21 4.35
C ALA A 320 2.39 -22.70 2.91
N LEU A 321 2.58 -24.00 2.73
CA LEU A 321 2.68 -24.67 1.44
C LEU A 321 1.38 -25.43 1.17
N SER A 322 0.70 -25.15 0.06
CA SER A 322 -0.43 -25.94 -0.44
C SER A 322 0.02 -26.76 -1.64
N VAL A 323 -0.09 -28.08 -1.55
CA VAL A 323 0.27 -29.03 -2.62
C VAL A 323 -1.02 -29.55 -3.25
N ASP A 324 -1.19 -29.31 -4.55
CA ASP A 324 -2.25 -29.84 -5.39
C ASP A 324 -1.73 -31.07 -6.15
N ASP A 325 -2.18 -32.26 -5.74
CA ASP A 325 -1.80 -33.52 -6.37
C ASP A 325 -2.63 -33.89 -7.61
N GLY A 326 -3.58 -33.02 -7.98
CA GLY A 326 -4.53 -33.18 -9.07
C GLY A 326 -5.90 -33.69 -8.64
N GLU A 327 -6.03 -34.23 -7.41
CA GLU A 327 -7.31 -34.66 -6.84
C GLU A 327 -7.67 -33.86 -5.58
N THR A 328 -6.69 -33.55 -4.75
CA THR A 328 -6.86 -32.83 -3.49
C THR A 328 -5.78 -31.76 -3.29
N VAL A 329 -6.11 -30.74 -2.47
CA VAL A 329 -5.16 -29.70 -2.06
C VAL A 329 -4.81 -29.93 -0.59
N LEU A 330 -3.55 -30.22 -0.32
CA LEU A 330 -3.04 -30.57 1.02
C LEU A 330 -2.18 -29.43 1.58
N PRO A 331 -2.52 -28.88 2.76
CA PRO A 331 -1.72 -27.85 3.42
C PRO A 331 -0.58 -28.47 4.25
N LEU A 332 0.59 -27.83 4.21
CA LEU A 332 1.73 -28.07 5.09
C LEU A 332 2.35 -26.74 5.54
N GLU A 333 3.13 -26.77 6.62
CA GLU A 333 3.97 -25.64 7.01
C GLU A 333 5.44 -25.92 6.67
N LEU A 334 6.09 -24.90 6.09
CA LEU A 334 7.53 -24.87 5.90
C LEU A 334 8.14 -23.92 6.93
N PRO A 335 9.39 -24.17 7.36
CA PRO A 335 10.08 -23.30 8.32
C PRO A 335 10.40 -21.92 7.74
N GLU A 336 10.56 -21.82 6.42
CA GLU A 336 10.98 -20.62 5.71
C GLU A 336 10.39 -20.59 4.29
N ALA A 337 10.38 -19.40 3.67
CA ALA A 337 9.96 -19.23 2.28
C ALA A 337 10.85 -20.05 1.32
N PRO A 338 10.27 -20.84 0.40
CA PRO A 338 11.07 -21.57 -0.55
C PRO A 338 11.66 -20.65 -1.61
N THR A 339 12.95 -20.84 -1.91
CA THR A 339 13.66 -20.15 -3.00
C THR A 339 13.43 -20.83 -4.35
N LEU A 340 13.20 -22.15 -4.35
CA LEU A 340 12.87 -22.94 -5.53
C LEU A 340 11.72 -23.91 -5.23
N LEU A 341 10.85 -24.12 -6.21
CA LEU A 341 9.76 -25.09 -6.18
C LEU A 341 9.75 -25.92 -7.46
N ALA A 342 9.48 -27.22 -7.35
CA ALA A 342 9.28 -28.10 -8.50
C ALA A 342 8.24 -29.18 -8.19
N VAL A 343 7.38 -29.48 -9.17
CA VAL A 343 6.32 -30.49 -9.05
C VAL A 343 6.44 -31.48 -10.21
N ALA A 344 6.24 -32.77 -9.91
CA ALA A 344 6.22 -33.82 -10.92
C ALA A 344 4.92 -33.80 -11.74
N ASP A 345 5.03 -33.69 -13.06
CA ASP A 345 3.90 -33.66 -14.01
C ASP A 345 3.22 -35.03 -14.23
N ALA A 346 3.87 -36.13 -13.82
CA ALA A 346 3.35 -37.49 -13.87
C ALA A 346 3.99 -38.38 -12.78
N GLY A 347 3.49 -39.62 -12.63
CA GLY A 347 3.98 -40.56 -11.62
C GLY A 347 3.41 -40.28 -10.21
N PRO A 348 4.02 -40.79 -9.12
CA PRO A 348 3.63 -40.42 -7.76
C PRO A 348 3.67 -38.89 -7.58
N ALA A 349 2.70 -38.32 -6.86
CA ALA A 349 2.69 -36.89 -6.60
C ALA A 349 3.86 -36.54 -5.67
N ALA A 350 4.80 -35.77 -6.21
CA ALA A 350 6.01 -35.37 -5.54
C ALA A 350 6.26 -33.88 -5.80
N THR A 351 6.50 -33.15 -4.72
CA THR A 351 6.85 -31.73 -4.72
C THR A 351 8.20 -31.56 -4.04
N ALA A 352 9.07 -30.72 -4.60
CA ALA A 352 10.34 -30.36 -4.00
C ALA A 352 10.37 -28.86 -3.72
N ALA A 353 10.75 -28.49 -2.50
CA ALA A 353 10.86 -27.10 -2.05
C ALA A 353 12.24 -26.86 -1.42
N LEU A 354 13.04 -25.98 -2.01
CA LEU A 354 14.33 -25.58 -1.43
C LEU A 354 14.12 -24.38 -0.51
N THR A 355 14.56 -24.49 0.74
CA THR A 355 14.55 -23.41 1.74
C THR A 355 15.98 -23.19 2.26
N GLY A 356 16.23 -22.14 3.06
CA GLY A 356 17.53 -21.94 3.71
C GLY A 356 17.92 -23.10 4.65
N SER A 357 16.93 -23.82 5.17
CA SER A 357 17.14 -25.02 5.99
C SER A 357 17.54 -26.29 5.22
N GLY A 358 17.36 -26.30 3.89
CA GLY A 358 17.60 -27.45 3.01
C GLY A 358 16.44 -27.76 2.06
N LEU A 359 16.52 -28.92 1.41
CA LEU A 359 15.54 -29.40 0.44
C LEU A 359 14.44 -30.22 1.13
N HIS A 360 13.20 -29.75 1.06
CA HIS A 360 12.01 -30.49 1.50
C HIS A 360 11.43 -31.25 0.32
N VAL A 361 11.34 -32.58 0.44
CA VAL A 361 10.63 -33.43 -0.52
C VAL A 361 9.30 -33.82 0.10
N VAL A 362 8.22 -33.37 -0.53
CA VAL A 362 6.85 -33.60 -0.08
C VAL A 362 6.22 -34.67 -0.97
N SER A 363 5.76 -35.73 -0.33
CA SER A 363 5.00 -36.81 -0.97
C SER A 363 3.58 -36.83 -0.43
N THR A 364 2.60 -37.01 -1.31
CA THR A 364 1.21 -37.23 -0.90
C THR A 364 0.95 -38.73 -0.75
N ALA A 365 0.44 -39.12 0.40
CA ALA A 365 0.06 -40.50 0.70
C ALA A 365 -1.37 -40.79 0.23
N LEU A 366 -1.67 -42.06 -0.02
CA LEU A 366 -2.98 -42.53 -0.49
C LEU A 366 -4.12 -42.26 0.50
N ASP A 367 -3.80 -41.96 1.77
CA ASP A 367 -4.76 -41.60 2.81
C ASP A 367 -5.14 -40.10 2.80
N GLY A 368 -4.62 -39.33 1.84
CA GLY A 368 -4.87 -37.89 1.72
C GLY A 368 -4.05 -37.06 2.70
N THR A 369 -2.95 -37.59 3.24
CA THR A 369 -1.98 -36.81 4.02
C THR A 369 -0.75 -36.46 3.18
N ALA A 370 -0.09 -35.35 3.51
CA ALA A 370 1.19 -34.99 2.92
C ALA A 370 2.27 -35.04 4.00
N ASP A 371 3.40 -35.67 3.68
CA ASP A 371 4.58 -35.72 4.56
C ASP A 371 5.75 -35.05 3.86
N ALA A 372 6.53 -34.29 4.64
CA ALA A 372 7.67 -33.51 4.16
C ALA A 372 8.96 -34.02 4.79
N VAL A 373 9.86 -34.52 3.95
CA VAL A 373 11.18 -35.00 4.38
C VAL A 373 12.24 -33.94 4.09
N LEU A 374 12.93 -33.47 5.13
CA LEU A 374 14.02 -32.50 5.01
C LEU A 374 15.36 -33.18 4.73
N HIS A 375 15.94 -32.89 3.57
CA HIS A 375 17.29 -33.27 3.17
C HIS A 375 18.24 -32.07 3.29
N ARG A 376 19.18 -32.14 4.24
CA ARG A 376 20.23 -31.12 4.42
C ARG A 376 21.42 -31.37 3.50
N PHE A 377 21.87 -30.32 2.83
CA PHE A 377 23.09 -30.34 2.05
C PHE A 377 24.34 -30.25 2.97
N PRO A 378 25.45 -30.91 2.61
CA PRO A 378 26.73 -30.69 3.28
C PRO A 378 27.17 -29.23 3.13
N ALA A 379 27.85 -28.66 4.13
CA ALA A 379 28.32 -27.26 4.09
C ALA A 379 29.27 -26.93 2.93
N ALA A 380 29.86 -27.96 2.29
CA ALA A 380 30.75 -27.83 1.13
C ALA A 380 30.02 -28.01 -0.22
N ALA A 381 28.74 -28.37 -0.23
CA ALA A 381 27.96 -28.52 -1.46
C ALA A 381 27.40 -27.16 -1.90
N ALA A 382 27.48 -26.87 -3.20
CA ALA A 382 26.83 -25.69 -3.75
C ALA A 382 25.30 -25.85 -3.70
N GLU A 383 24.60 -24.76 -3.37
CA GLU A 383 23.14 -24.77 -3.36
C GLU A 383 22.58 -24.93 -4.78
N PRO A 384 21.49 -25.71 -4.94
CA PRO A 384 20.87 -25.86 -6.24
C PRO A 384 20.33 -24.54 -6.78
N THR A 385 20.52 -24.27 -8.07
CA THR A 385 20.01 -23.05 -8.73
C THR A 385 18.72 -23.29 -9.51
N ALA A 386 18.36 -24.54 -9.78
CA ALA A 386 17.09 -24.95 -10.36
C ALA A 386 16.73 -26.37 -9.92
N LEU A 387 15.43 -26.66 -9.87
CA LEU A 387 14.85 -27.95 -9.53
C LEU A 387 13.91 -28.41 -10.65
N GLY A 388 13.78 -29.71 -10.84
CA GLY A 388 12.84 -30.30 -11.78
C GLY A 388 12.61 -31.77 -11.52
N TRP A 389 11.59 -32.35 -12.13
CA TRP A 389 11.31 -33.79 -12.04
C TRP A 389 11.35 -34.42 -13.43
N SER A 390 11.99 -35.58 -13.52
CA SER A 390 12.02 -36.39 -14.74
C SER A 390 11.93 -37.88 -14.38
N ARG A 391 12.22 -38.76 -15.34
CA ARG A 391 12.35 -40.20 -15.09
C ARG A 391 13.61 -40.78 -15.70
N LEU A 392 14.27 -41.65 -14.96
CA LEU A 392 15.37 -42.49 -15.42
C LEU A 392 14.83 -43.92 -15.53
N ALA A 393 14.75 -44.44 -16.75
CA ALA A 393 14.02 -45.68 -17.07
C ALA A 393 12.56 -45.67 -16.54
N ARG A 394 12.28 -46.43 -15.47
CA ARG A 394 10.95 -46.53 -14.83
C ARG A 394 10.84 -45.80 -13.48
N GLN A 395 11.92 -45.17 -13.01
CA GLN A 395 11.94 -44.49 -11.72
C GLN A 395 11.84 -42.97 -11.90
N THR A 396 10.99 -42.33 -11.11
CA THR A 396 10.93 -40.85 -11.01
C THR A 396 12.18 -40.34 -10.31
N VAL A 397 12.81 -39.31 -10.88
CA VAL A 397 14.06 -38.73 -10.37
C VAL A 397 13.94 -37.22 -10.22
N LEU A 398 14.53 -36.69 -9.15
CA LEU A 398 14.67 -35.24 -8.94
C LEU A 398 15.92 -34.75 -9.68
N CYS A 399 15.76 -33.71 -10.49
CA CYS A 399 16.83 -33.02 -11.19
C CYS A 399 17.29 -31.84 -10.33
N LEU A 400 18.56 -31.84 -9.93
CA LEU A 400 19.20 -30.82 -9.09
C LEU A 400 20.30 -30.14 -9.89
N VAL A 401 20.16 -28.85 -10.18
CA VAL A 401 21.17 -28.09 -10.93
C VAL A 401 22.16 -27.45 -9.98
N SER A 402 23.44 -27.76 -10.12
CA SER A 402 24.53 -27.17 -9.32
C SER A 402 25.71 -26.80 -10.23
N GLY A 403 25.85 -25.51 -10.54
CA GLY A 403 26.93 -25.01 -11.39
C GLY A 403 26.77 -25.50 -12.82
N THR A 404 27.67 -26.38 -13.28
CA THR A 404 27.66 -26.98 -14.63
C THR A 404 26.95 -28.33 -14.68
N ASP A 405 26.54 -28.89 -13.54
CA ASP A 405 26.00 -30.25 -13.45
C ASP A 405 24.51 -30.25 -13.16
N VAL A 406 23.79 -31.20 -13.78
CA VAL A 406 22.44 -31.61 -13.40
C VAL A 406 22.51 -33.01 -12.81
N VAL A 407 22.28 -33.12 -11.50
CA VAL A 407 22.30 -34.38 -10.75
C VAL A 407 20.89 -34.99 -10.77
N LEU A 408 20.79 -36.27 -11.15
CA LEU A 408 19.54 -37.04 -11.13
C LEU A 408 19.52 -37.91 -9.87
N ALA A 409 18.68 -37.54 -8.92
CA ALA A 409 18.57 -38.18 -7.60
C ALA A 409 17.35 -39.11 -7.50
N ALA A 410 17.55 -40.31 -6.94
CA ALA A 410 16.49 -41.27 -6.68
C ALA A 410 15.57 -40.81 -5.56
N ASP A 411 14.26 -40.98 -5.73
CA ASP A 411 13.24 -40.77 -4.68
C ASP A 411 13.29 -39.35 -4.04
N GLY A 412 13.87 -38.38 -4.74
CA GLY A 412 14.07 -37.02 -4.23
C GLY A 412 15.25 -36.84 -3.26
N ASP A 413 15.96 -37.90 -2.87
CA ASP A 413 17.07 -37.80 -1.91
C ASP A 413 18.37 -37.38 -2.62
N PRO A 414 18.89 -36.15 -2.37
CA PRO A 414 20.11 -35.65 -3.02
C PRO A 414 21.36 -36.51 -2.73
N ARG A 415 21.31 -37.41 -1.74
CA ARG A 415 22.42 -38.34 -1.43
C ARG A 415 22.42 -39.60 -2.30
N ARG A 416 21.32 -39.88 -3.00
CA ARG A 416 21.14 -41.07 -3.85
C ARG A 416 21.24 -40.69 -5.33
N GLU A 417 22.41 -40.19 -5.72
CA GLU A 417 22.73 -39.86 -7.11
C GLU A 417 22.71 -41.12 -7.99
N LEU A 418 21.88 -41.12 -9.03
CA LEU A 418 21.79 -42.18 -10.03
C LEU A 418 22.58 -41.86 -11.30
N ALA A 419 22.62 -40.58 -11.67
CA ALA A 419 23.33 -40.09 -12.84
C ALA A 419 23.64 -38.59 -12.72
N ARG A 420 24.63 -38.13 -13.50
CA ARG A 420 25.05 -36.74 -13.60
C ARG A 420 25.17 -36.34 -15.05
N LEU A 421 24.56 -35.20 -15.41
CA LEU A 421 24.63 -34.60 -16.73
C LEU A 421 25.53 -33.37 -16.61
N THR A 422 26.73 -33.42 -17.20
CA THR A 422 27.72 -32.34 -17.10
C THR A 422 27.72 -31.49 -18.37
N HIS A 423 27.65 -30.17 -18.20
CA HIS A 423 27.60 -29.19 -19.28
C HIS A 423 28.90 -28.40 -19.41
N SER A 424 29.07 -27.75 -20.57
CA SER A 424 30.29 -27.02 -20.91
C SER A 424 30.43 -25.69 -20.15
N ALA A 425 29.30 -25.13 -19.70
CA ALA A 425 29.20 -23.91 -18.93
C ALA A 425 28.15 -24.04 -17.81
N ARG A 426 28.05 -23.00 -16.98
CA ARG A 426 27.07 -22.95 -15.89
C ARG A 426 25.66 -23.03 -16.47
N VAL A 427 24.83 -23.90 -15.90
CA VAL A 427 23.41 -24.02 -16.26
C VAL A 427 22.66 -22.79 -15.74
N VAL A 428 21.85 -22.18 -16.62
CA VAL A 428 21.03 -20.99 -16.34
C VAL A 428 19.54 -21.24 -16.49
N GLY A 429 19.14 -22.29 -17.21
CA GLY A 429 17.74 -22.69 -17.37
C GLY A 429 17.57 -24.20 -17.40
N LEU A 430 16.43 -24.66 -16.89
CA LEU A 430 16.05 -26.07 -16.83
C LEU A 430 14.57 -26.21 -17.19
N TRP A 431 14.26 -27.12 -18.10
CA TRP A 431 12.92 -27.70 -18.24
C TRP A 431 13.03 -29.21 -18.13
N SER A 432 12.12 -29.84 -17.39
CA SER A 432 12.12 -31.29 -17.21
C SER A 432 10.70 -31.82 -17.11
N SER A 433 10.48 -33.02 -17.62
CA SER A 433 9.19 -33.69 -17.57
C SER A 433 9.36 -35.18 -17.27
N VAL A 434 8.60 -35.69 -16.30
CA VAL A 434 8.48 -37.13 -16.00
C VAL A 434 7.73 -37.81 -17.14
N ARG A 435 6.66 -37.17 -17.65
CA ARG A 435 5.84 -37.71 -18.75
C ARG A 435 6.66 -37.91 -20.03
N ALA A 436 7.30 -36.85 -20.50
CA ALA A 436 8.18 -36.90 -21.67
C ALA A 436 9.50 -37.63 -21.38
N GLY A 437 9.89 -37.79 -20.11
CA GLY A 437 11.17 -38.39 -19.73
C GLY A 437 12.37 -37.64 -20.30
N THR A 438 12.26 -36.30 -20.31
CA THR A 438 13.18 -35.38 -20.97
C THR A 438 13.68 -34.35 -19.96
N VAL A 439 14.93 -33.92 -20.13
CA VAL A 439 15.58 -32.83 -19.40
C VAL A 439 16.26 -31.92 -20.42
N ALA A 440 15.74 -30.72 -20.61
CA ALA A 440 16.30 -29.67 -21.45
C ALA A 440 17.03 -28.65 -20.58
N VAL A 441 18.24 -28.27 -21.00
CA VAL A 441 19.16 -27.45 -20.21
C VAL A 441 19.70 -26.33 -21.08
N ALA A 442 19.54 -25.09 -20.61
CA ALA A 442 20.18 -23.91 -21.19
C ALA A 442 21.40 -23.53 -20.34
N ASP A 443 22.54 -23.30 -20.98
CA ASP A 443 23.77 -22.87 -20.30
C ASP A 443 24.12 -21.40 -20.54
N ALA A 444 25.07 -20.89 -19.75
CA ALA A 444 25.49 -19.49 -19.78
C ALA A 444 26.24 -19.08 -21.06
N ARG A 445 26.60 -20.02 -21.94
CA ARG A 445 27.12 -19.74 -23.28
C ARG A 445 26.01 -19.61 -24.32
N GLY A 446 24.76 -19.90 -23.92
CA GLY A 446 23.62 -19.92 -24.81
C GLY A 446 23.40 -21.27 -25.48
N ASP A 447 24.05 -22.35 -25.03
CA ASP A 447 23.83 -23.68 -25.60
C ASP A 447 22.54 -24.29 -25.02
N LEU A 448 21.69 -24.88 -25.87
CA LEU A 448 20.52 -25.69 -25.46
C LEU A 448 20.81 -27.17 -25.68
N VAL A 449 20.80 -27.94 -24.60
CA VAL A 449 21.09 -29.37 -24.61
C VAL A 449 19.91 -30.16 -24.07
N VAL A 450 19.44 -31.14 -24.84
CA VAL A 450 18.31 -32.00 -24.46
C VAL A 450 18.80 -33.43 -24.20
N HIS A 451 18.47 -33.91 -23.00
CA HIS A 451 18.71 -35.26 -22.54
C HIS A 451 17.38 -36.03 -22.51
N ARG A 452 17.42 -37.33 -22.83
CA ARG A 452 16.28 -38.24 -22.68
C ARG A 452 16.60 -39.38 -21.70
N PRO A 453 16.66 -39.11 -20.38
CA PRO A 453 17.09 -40.11 -19.39
C PRO A 453 16.21 -41.36 -19.36
N ALA A 454 14.95 -41.26 -19.79
CA ALA A 454 14.05 -42.41 -19.92
C ALA A 454 14.59 -43.50 -20.86
N SER A 455 15.37 -43.12 -21.88
CA SER A 455 16.02 -44.02 -22.84
C SER A 455 17.44 -44.43 -22.42
N GLY A 456 17.91 -43.99 -21.24
CA GLY A 456 19.27 -44.17 -20.73
C GLY A 456 20.08 -42.87 -20.69
N THR A 457 21.30 -42.89 -20.15
CA THR A 457 22.25 -41.76 -20.14
C THR A 457 23.07 -41.69 -21.44
N GLY A 458 22.41 -41.86 -22.58
CA GLY A 458 23.04 -41.78 -23.90
C GLY A 458 23.55 -40.37 -24.23
N PRO A 459 24.25 -40.19 -25.37
CA PRO A 459 24.74 -38.88 -25.76
C PRO A 459 23.58 -37.88 -25.88
N PRO A 460 23.72 -36.66 -25.34
CA PRO A 460 22.67 -35.65 -25.45
C PRO A 460 22.49 -35.16 -26.88
N THR A 461 21.32 -34.62 -27.18
CA THR A 461 21.07 -33.87 -28.42
C THR A 461 21.32 -32.39 -28.13
N THR A 462 22.33 -31.80 -28.75
CA THR A 462 22.53 -30.34 -28.70
C THR A 462 21.62 -29.73 -29.76
N LEU A 463 20.74 -28.82 -29.37
CA LEU A 463 19.71 -28.23 -30.23
C LEU A 463 20.01 -26.80 -30.64
N TRP A 464 20.88 -26.11 -29.91
CA TRP A 464 21.18 -24.71 -30.17
C TRP A 464 22.57 -24.39 -29.64
N GLY A 465 23.35 -23.63 -30.39
CA GLY A 465 24.75 -23.29 -30.07
C GLY A 465 25.25 -22.07 -30.82
N THR A 466 24.46 -20.99 -30.82
CA THR A 466 24.74 -19.76 -31.60
C THR A 466 25.44 -18.65 -30.80
N GLY A 467 25.61 -18.84 -29.48
CA GLY A 467 26.22 -17.86 -28.57
C GLY A 467 25.28 -16.78 -28.03
N GLN A 468 24.00 -16.77 -28.44
CA GLN A 468 22.98 -15.87 -27.86
C GLN A 468 22.45 -16.42 -26.54
N ALA A 469 22.33 -15.55 -25.53
CA ALA A 469 21.80 -15.96 -24.24
C ALA A 469 20.32 -16.37 -24.34
N ILE A 470 20.00 -17.54 -23.78
CA ILE A 470 18.62 -18.03 -23.65
C ILE A 470 17.99 -17.36 -22.43
N THR A 471 16.87 -16.66 -22.63
CA THR A 471 16.20 -15.88 -21.57
C THR A 471 15.02 -16.61 -20.93
N ALA A 472 14.41 -17.56 -21.65
CA ALA A 472 13.34 -18.41 -21.15
C ALA A 472 13.36 -19.78 -21.83
N LEU A 473 12.97 -20.82 -21.11
CA LEU A 473 12.94 -22.21 -21.58
C LEU A 473 11.70 -22.93 -21.05
N THR A 474 10.99 -23.65 -21.92
CA THR A 474 9.82 -24.44 -21.57
C THR A 474 9.65 -25.60 -22.55
N GLY A 475 8.64 -26.43 -22.35
CA GLY A 475 8.33 -27.52 -23.26
C GLY A 475 6.94 -28.09 -23.04
N ASP A 476 6.51 -28.94 -23.98
CA ASP A 476 5.26 -29.67 -23.91
C ASP A 476 5.48 -31.07 -23.31
N PRO A 477 4.93 -31.37 -22.12
CA PRO A 477 5.04 -32.69 -21.49
C PRO A 477 4.46 -33.85 -22.30
N ALA A 478 3.54 -33.58 -23.24
CA ALA A 478 2.88 -34.62 -24.04
C ALA A 478 3.74 -35.03 -25.25
N SER A 479 4.19 -34.05 -26.05
CA SER A 479 5.00 -34.32 -27.24
C SER A 479 6.50 -34.39 -26.96
N GLY A 480 6.98 -33.82 -25.85
CA GLY A 480 8.41 -33.63 -25.59
C GLY A 480 9.05 -32.50 -26.42
N ALA A 481 8.23 -31.66 -27.08
CA ALA A 481 8.71 -30.47 -27.77
C ALA A 481 9.30 -29.47 -26.76
N VAL A 482 10.31 -28.73 -27.19
CA VAL A 482 11.02 -27.72 -26.39
C VAL A 482 10.92 -26.37 -27.08
N VAL A 483 10.63 -25.32 -26.31
CA VAL A 483 10.48 -23.94 -26.80
C VAL A 483 11.35 -23.03 -25.94
N TRP A 484 12.12 -22.13 -26.57
CA TRP A 484 13.00 -21.20 -25.87
C TRP A 484 12.99 -19.81 -26.50
N ALA A 485 13.28 -18.80 -25.69
CA ALA A 485 13.46 -17.42 -26.13
C ALA A 485 14.92 -16.99 -25.96
N THR A 486 15.35 -16.06 -26.79
CA THR A 486 16.72 -15.51 -26.79
C THR A 486 16.71 -14.00 -26.53
N GLU A 487 17.86 -13.46 -26.15
CA GLU A 487 18.04 -12.04 -25.78
C GLU A 487 17.67 -11.06 -26.90
N ASP A 488 17.71 -11.48 -28.17
CA ASP A 488 17.29 -10.66 -29.31
C ASP A 488 15.76 -10.63 -29.54
N GLY A 489 14.99 -11.31 -28.67
CA GLY A 489 13.53 -11.39 -28.72
C GLY A 489 12.98 -12.51 -29.58
N ARG A 490 13.81 -13.34 -30.23
CA ARG A 490 13.33 -14.48 -31.03
C ARG A 490 12.90 -15.65 -30.14
N VAL A 491 11.79 -16.28 -30.53
CA VAL A 491 11.28 -17.51 -29.91
C VAL A 491 11.44 -18.66 -30.90
N HIS A 492 12.06 -19.74 -30.43
CA HIS A 492 12.40 -20.92 -31.20
C HIS A 492 11.69 -22.15 -30.65
N ALA A 493 11.49 -23.15 -31.50
CA ALA A 493 10.94 -24.42 -31.10
C ALA A 493 11.60 -25.61 -31.80
N TRP A 494 11.66 -26.72 -31.08
CA TRP A 494 12.13 -28.00 -31.58
C TRP A 494 11.15 -29.11 -31.20
N ARG A 495 10.98 -30.07 -32.11
CA ARG A 495 10.12 -31.24 -31.91
C ARG A 495 10.89 -32.54 -32.09
N PRO A 496 10.67 -33.54 -31.24
CA PRO A 496 11.25 -34.86 -31.43
C PRO A 496 10.61 -35.58 -32.63
N ASP A 497 11.43 -36.20 -33.49
CA ASP A 497 11.00 -37.05 -34.61
C ASP A 497 10.00 -38.13 -34.14
N GLY A 498 8.80 -38.18 -34.75
CA GLY A 498 7.78 -39.20 -34.49
C GLY A 498 6.66 -38.82 -33.50
N ALA A 499 6.54 -37.55 -33.11
CA ALA A 499 5.36 -37.07 -32.39
C ALA A 499 4.09 -37.24 -33.25
N PRO A 500 2.96 -37.75 -32.70
CA PRO A 500 1.74 -37.92 -33.47
C PRO A 500 1.24 -36.56 -33.95
N GLU A 501 1.03 -36.41 -35.27
CA GLU A 501 0.37 -35.23 -35.83
C GLU A 501 -1.01 -35.09 -35.18
N ALA A 502 -1.22 -33.97 -34.50
CA ALA A 502 -2.50 -33.64 -33.91
C ALA A 502 -3.48 -33.27 -35.03
N GLY A 503 -4.25 -34.26 -35.50
CA GLY A 503 -5.40 -34.04 -36.37
C GLY A 503 -5.28 -34.67 -37.76
N GLY A 504 -5.56 -35.96 -37.85
CA GLY A 504 -5.83 -36.63 -39.12
C GLY A 504 -6.73 -37.83 -38.86
N ASP A 505 -8.02 -37.68 -39.13
CA ASP A 505 -8.97 -38.79 -39.12
C ASP A 505 -8.44 -39.93 -40.00
N GLY A 506 -8.49 -41.14 -39.44
CA GLY A 506 -7.94 -42.33 -40.07
C GLY A 506 -8.57 -42.62 -41.42
N VAL A 507 -7.70 -42.83 -42.42
CA VAL A 507 -8.00 -43.68 -43.56
C VAL A 507 -6.81 -44.60 -43.76
N ASP A 508 -7.06 -45.90 -43.55
CA ASP A 508 -6.15 -46.99 -43.85
C ASP A 508 -5.70 -46.92 -45.32
N GLY A 509 -4.38 -46.87 -45.52
CA GLY A 509 -3.74 -46.97 -46.82
C GLY A 509 -2.40 -47.68 -46.68
N ALA A 510 -2.40 -49.01 -46.82
CA ALA A 510 -1.20 -49.80 -46.99
C ALA A 510 -0.46 -49.37 -48.27
N GLY A 511 0.84 -49.06 -48.18
CA GLY A 511 1.64 -48.67 -49.34
C GLY A 511 3.12 -48.46 -49.04
N GLU A 512 3.88 -49.51 -49.30
CA GLU A 512 5.24 -49.52 -49.86
C GLU A 512 6.41 -48.77 -49.16
N THR A 513 7.40 -49.61 -48.85
CA THR A 513 8.81 -49.32 -48.59
C THR A 513 9.40 -48.26 -49.51
N ALA A 514 9.82 -47.13 -48.94
CA ALA A 514 10.78 -46.22 -49.55
C ALA A 514 12.00 -46.08 -48.62
N THR A 515 13.02 -46.88 -48.91
CA THR A 515 14.40 -46.69 -48.45
C THR A 515 14.92 -45.37 -49.02
N GLY A 516 14.76 -44.30 -48.26
CA GLY A 516 15.34 -42.98 -48.53
C GLY A 516 16.12 -42.51 -47.31
N ARG A 517 17.36 -43.00 -47.18
CA ARG A 517 18.36 -42.42 -46.28
C ARG A 517 18.61 -40.99 -46.77
N ARG A 518 17.88 -40.02 -46.22
CA ARG A 518 18.26 -38.60 -46.30
C ARG A 518 19.43 -38.41 -45.36
N ASP A 519 20.58 -38.04 -45.92
CA ASP A 519 21.70 -37.49 -45.17
C ASP A 519 21.19 -36.25 -44.42
N ARG A 520 20.99 -36.38 -43.10
CA ARG A 520 20.55 -35.33 -42.18
C ARG A 520 21.79 -34.70 -41.55
N GLU A 521 22.31 -33.65 -42.18
CA GLU A 521 23.20 -32.66 -41.59
C GLU A 521 22.41 -31.35 -41.47
N GLU A 522 22.60 -30.65 -40.34
CA GLU A 522 21.96 -29.39 -39.91
C GLU A 522 20.48 -29.47 -39.43
N ASP A 523 20.31 -29.70 -38.12
CA ASP A 523 19.74 -28.67 -37.24
C ASP A 523 18.32 -28.12 -37.57
N ASP A 524 17.28 -28.93 -37.30
CA ASP A 524 15.87 -28.67 -37.62
C ASP A 524 15.10 -28.04 -36.44
N TRP A 525 15.15 -26.70 -36.30
CA TRP A 525 14.32 -25.92 -35.35
C TRP A 525 13.72 -24.69 -36.04
N ASP A 526 12.49 -24.35 -35.65
CA ASP A 526 11.71 -23.27 -36.28
C ASP A 526 11.72 -21.99 -35.44
N VAL A 527 11.77 -20.83 -36.10
CA VAL A 527 11.50 -19.52 -35.46
C VAL A 527 9.99 -19.30 -35.42
N LEU A 528 9.40 -19.28 -34.23
CA LEU A 528 7.96 -19.09 -34.06
C LEU A 528 7.53 -17.62 -34.22
N ALA A 529 8.27 -16.68 -33.62
CA ALA A 529 8.04 -15.25 -33.73
C ALA A 529 9.23 -14.41 -33.22
N VAL A 530 9.13 -13.09 -33.39
CA VAL A 530 10.01 -12.08 -32.79
C VAL A 530 9.18 -11.20 -31.85
N LEU A 531 9.59 -11.13 -30.59
CA LEU A 531 8.93 -10.34 -29.55
C LEU A 531 9.52 -8.92 -29.49
N PRO A 532 8.74 -7.91 -29.06
CA PRO A 532 9.21 -6.54 -28.89
C PRO A 532 10.24 -6.38 -27.76
N ALA A 533 10.24 -7.30 -26.79
CA ALA A 533 11.18 -7.41 -25.70
C ALA A 533 11.48 -8.90 -25.43
N PRO A 534 12.67 -9.24 -24.89
CA PRO A 534 13.00 -10.63 -24.59
C PRO A 534 12.06 -11.19 -23.51
N ALA A 535 11.56 -12.41 -23.73
CA ALA A 535 10.69 -13.08 -22.77
C ALA A 535 11.47 -13.53 -21.54
N THR A 536 10.89 -13.32 -20.35
CA THR A 536 11.38 -13.83 -19.07
C THR A 536 10.81 -15.20 -18.72
N SER A 537 9.66 -15.56 -19.30
CA SER A 537 9.01 -16.86 -19.09
C SER A 537 8.16 -17.26 -20.29
N LEU A 538 8.01 -18.57 -20.49
CA LEU A 538 7.24 -19.17 -21.58
C LEU A 538 6.35 -20.32 -21.06
N ALA A 539 5.14 -20.42 -21.59
CA ALA A 539 4.24 -21.55 -21.39
C ALA A 539 3.72 -22.06 -22.73
N VAL A 540 3.85 -23.37 -22.96
CA VAL A 540 3.20 -24.04 -24.10
C VAL A 540 1.82 -24.51 -23.66
N SER A 541 0.78 -24.09 -24.38
CA SER A 541 -0.59 -24.58 -24.21
C SER A 541 -1.05 -25.25 -25.50
N PRO A 542 -0.85 -26.58 -25.65
CA PRO A 542 -1.29 -27.31 -26.83
C PRO A 542 -2.83 -27.24 -27.01
N GLU A 543 -3.58 -27.28 -25.91
CA GLU A 543 -5.05 -27.21 -25.92
C GLU A 543 -5.59 -25.90 -26.53
N SER A 544 -4.86 -24.80 -26.32
CA SER A 544 -5.20 -23.49 -26.87
C SER A 544 -4.55 -23.22 -28.23
N GLY A 545 -3.64 -24.08 -28.70
CA GLY A 545 -2.82 -23.82 -29.90
C GLY A 545 -1.90 -22.61 -29.75
N LEU A 546 -1.38 -22.34 -28.54
CA LEU A 546 -0.59 -21.14 -28.27
C LEU A 546 0.69 -21.44 -27.47
N VAL A 547 1.74 -20.65 -27.76
CA VAL A 547 2.80 -20.34 -26.79
C VAL A 547 2.51 -18.97 -26.21
N VAL A 548 2.55 -18.85 -24.89
CA VAL A 548 2.35 -17.58 -24.18
C VAL A 548 3.67 -17.17 -23.53
N ALA A 549 4.08 -15.94 -23.79
CA ALA A 549 5.29 -15.34 -23.26
C ALA A 549 4.97 -14.18 -22.31
N ALA A 550 5.73 -14.09 -21.23
CA ALA A 550 5.77 -12.94 -20.33
C ALA A 550 7.12 -12.24 -20.47
N ASP A 551 7.12 -10.91 -20.45
CA ASP A 551 8.31 -10.05 -20.58
C ASP A 551 8.61 -9.24 -19.31
N GLY A 552 7.92 -9.55 -18.20
CA GLY A 552 7.97 -8.76 -16.97
C GLY A 552 7.00 -7.57 -16.96
N GLY A 553 6.27 -7.31 -18.05
CA GLY A 553 5.30 -6.24 -18.19
C GLY A 553 3.86 -6.65 -17.90
N PRO A 554 2.90 -5.69 -17.97
CA PRO A 554 1.47 -5.93 -17.75
C PRO A 554 0.77 -6.46 -19.01
N ARG A 555 1.45 -7.29 -19.82
CA ARG A 555 0.93 -7.88 -21.05
C ARG A 555 1.44 -9.31 -21.22
N LEU A 556 0.57 -10.19 -21.69
CA LEU A 556 0.93 -11.51 -22.20
C LEU A 556 1.08 -11.43 -23.72
N LEU A 557 2.14 -12.02 -24.25
CA LEU A 557 2.37 -12.12 -25.68
C LEU A 557 1.96 -13.52 -26.13
N ARG A 558 1.01 -13.61 -27.05
CA ARG A 558 0.47 -14.88 -27.57
C ARG A 558 1.05 -15.15 -28.95
N LEU A 559 1.61 -16.34 -29.13
CA LEU A 559 2.19 -16.82 -30.37
C LEU A 559 1.40 -18.06 -30.84
N PRO A 560 1.04 -18.16 -32.13
CA PRO A 560 0.45 -19.38 -32.67
C PRO A 560 1.40 -20.59 -32.50
N TRP A 561 0.85 -21.71 -32.07
CA TRP A 561 1.54 -22.99 -31.93
C TRP A 561 0.67 -24.08 -32.58
N PRO A 562 1.21 -24.98 -33.41
CA PRO A 562 2.62 -25.25 -33.68
C PRO A 562 3.33 -24.40 -34.75
N GLU A 563 2.57 -23.72 -35.61
CA GLU A 563 3.11 -23.20 -36.90
C GLU A 563 3.87 -21.87 -36.81
N GLY A 564 3.77 -21.14 -35.67
CA GLY A 564 4.33 -19.80 -35.54
C GLY A 564 3.48 -18.71 -36.22
N GLY A 565 3.81 -17.45 -35.97
CA GLY A 565 3.07 -16.30 -36.50
C GLY A 565 3.28 -15.00 -35.71
N PRO A 566 2.62 -13.90 -36.09
CA PRO A 566 2.78 -12.61 -35.42
C PRO A 566 2.29 -12.69 -33.97
N ALA A 567 3.13 -12.21 -33.04
CA ALA A 567 2.75 -12.15 -31.63
C ALA A 567 1.63 -11.12 -31.42
N THR A 568 0.61 -11.49 -30.66
CA THR A 568 -0.46 -10.56 -30.25
C THR A 568 -0.41 -10.32 -28.74
N GLY A 569 -0.53 -9.06 -28.32
CA GLY A 569 -0.53 -8.68 -26.92
C GLY A 569 -1.93 -8.77 -26.30
N ALA A 570 -2.01 -9.35 -25.10
CA ALA A 570 -3.20 -9.39 -24.25
C ALA A 570 -2.89 -8.67 -22.92
N PRO A 571 -3.64 -7.62 -22.54
CA PRO A 571 -3.38 -6.88 -21.31
C PRO A 571 -3.73 -7.71 -20.07
N VAL A 572 -2.94 -7.57 -19.00
CA VAL A 572 -3.19 -8.17 -17.69
C VAL A 572 -3.08 -7.11 -16.58
N PRO A 573 -3.78 -7.26 -15.45
CA PRO A 573 -3.90 -6.21 -14.44
C PRO A 573 -2.65 -5.99 -13.56
N PHE A 574 -1.60 -6.80 -13.74
CA PHE A 574 -0.33 -6.69 -13.03
C PHE A 574 0.85 -7.16 -13.90
N PRO A 575 2.08 -6.68 -13.66
CA PRO A 575 3.31 -7.19 -14.26
C PRO A 575 3.51 -8.70 -14.05
N VAL A 576 3.57 -9.47 -15.13
CA VAL A 576 3.74 -10.94 -15.07
C VAL A 576 5.21 -11.29 -15.22
N ARG A 577 5.74 -12.04 -14.24
CA ARG A 577 7.13 -12.52 -14.24
C ARG A 577 7.22 -13.93 -14.81
N GLU A 578 6.33 -14.82 -14.36
CA GLU A 578 6.31 -16.21 -14.80
C GLU A 578 4.91 -16.61 -15.26
N VAL A 579 4.88 -17.52 -16.23
CA VAL A 579 3.66 -18.08 -16.80
C VAL A 579 3.82 -19.59 -16.92
N CYS A 580 2.83 -20.32 -16.41
CA CYS A 580 2.76 -21.78 -16.45
C CYS A 580 1.45 -22.21 -17.11
N PRO A 581 1.42 -23.31 -17.87
CA PRO A 581 0.17 -23.87 -18.38
C PRO A 581 -0.67 -24.45 -17.23
N ALA A 582 -1.98 -24.28 -17.31
CA ALA A 582 -2.96 -24.87 -16.41
C ALA A 582 -4.02 -25.67 -17.21
N PRO A 583 -4.75 -26.61 -16.58
CA PRO A 583 -5.74 -27.43 -17.28
C PRO A 583 -6.82 -26.62 -18.00
N SER A 584 -7.43 -27.19 -19.05
CA SER A 584 -8.53 -26.58 -19.81
C SER A 584 -8.13 -25.30 -20.56
N GLY A 585 -6.90 -25.26 -21.08
CA GLY A 585 -6.36 -24.12 -21.83
C GLY A 585 -6.16 -22.84 -21.00
N ARG A 586 -6.09 -22.97 -19.67
CA ARG A 586 -5.86 -21.84 -18.75
C ARG A 586 -4.38 -21.61 -18.52
N LEU A 587 -4.07 -20.48 -17.90
CA LEU A 587 -2.72 -20.09 -17.51
C LEU A 587 -2.67 -19.81 -16.02
N LEU A 588 -1.54 -20.13 -15.41
CA LEU A 588 -1.19 -19.67 -14.08
C LEU A 588 -0.10 -18.62 -14.20
N LEU A 589 -0.38 -17.43 -13.70
CA LEU A 589 0.48 -16.25 -13.78
C LEU A 589 1.05 -15.97 -12.39
N THR A 590 2.35 -15.71 -12.31
CA THR A 590 2.99 -15.20 -11.09
C THR A 590 3.64 -13.85 -11.40
N GLY A 591 3.52 -12.92 -10.47
CA GLY A 591 4.00 -11.55 -10.69
C GLY A 591 3.99 -10.72 -9.44
N HIS A 592 4.28 -9.43 -9.63
CA HIS A 592 4.32 -8.44 -8.56
C HIS A 592 3.58 -7.17 -8.97
N GLY A 593 3.02 -6.48 -7.98
CA GLY A 593 2.30 -5.23 -8.19
C GLY A 593 0.89 -5.44 -8.73
N GLY A 594 0.40 -4.47 -9.48
CA GLY A 594 -1.02 -4.35 -9.81
C GLY A 594 -1.74 -3.39 -8.86
N GLU A 595 -2.96 -3.03 -9.22
CA GLU A 595 -3.74 -2.04 -8.51
C GLU A 595 -4.09 -2.47 -7.08
N VAL A 596 -4.06 -1.53 -6.14
CA VAL A 596 -4.37 -1.77 -4.71
C VAL A 596 -5.52 -0.89 -4.28
N GLU A 597 -6.50 -1.48 -3.61
CA GLU A 597 -7.56 -0.80 -2.90
C GLU A 597 -7.15 -0.63 -1.43
N ILE A 598 -7.19 0.60 -0.93
CA ILE A 598 -6.96 0.97 0.46
C ILE A 598 -8.29 1.45 1.03
N ARG A 599 -8.74 0.85 2.14
CA ARG A 599 -9.93 1.28 2.89
C ARG A 599 -9.55 1.71 4.29
N SER A 600 -10.10 2.84 4.73
CA SER A 600 -10.01 3.31 6.12
C SER A 600 -11.22 2.86 6.94
N GLU A 601 -11.10 2.85 8.27
CA GLU A 601 -12.12 2.34 9.21
C GLU A 601 -13.49 3.04 9.07
N ASP A 602 -13.52 4.27 8.56
CA ASP A 602 -14.73 5.04 8.27
C ASP A 602 -15.40 4.70 6.93
N GLY A 603 -14.89 3.68 6.22
CA GLY A 603 -15.47 3.15 4.99
C GLY A 603 -15.02 3.84 3.70
N ARG A 604 -14.18 4.89 3.78
CA ARG A 604 -13.60 5.51 2.57
C ARG A 604 -12.68 4.51 1.87
N ALA A 605 -12.78 4.46 0.55
CA ALA A 605 -11.99 3.59 -0.31
C ALA A 605 -11.21 4.39 -1.35
N HIS A 606 -9.93 4.09 -1.47
CA HIS A 606 -9.01 4.71 -2.41
C HIS A 606 -8.35 3.64 -3.26
N LEU A 607 -8.21 3.90 -4.55
CA LEU A 607 -7.71 2.95 -5.52
C LEU A 607 -6.43 3.48 -6.16
N PHE A 608 -5.33 2.76 -5.99
CA PHE A 608 -4.00 3.18 -6.40
C PHE A 608 -3.40 2.23 -7.42
N THR A 609 -2.90 2.78 -8.52
CA THR A 609 -2.16 2.00 -9.53
C THR A 609 -0.67 2.22 -9.35
N PRO A 610 0.08 1.18 -8.97
CA PRO A 610 1.52 1.29 -8.90
C PRO A 610 2.10 1.28 -10.31
N ALA A 611 2.61 2.43 -10.73
CA ALA A 611 3.47 2.53 -11.90
C ALA A 611 4.77 3.23 -11.47
N PRO A 612 5.94 2.69 -11.84
CA PRO A 612 7.18 3.43 -11.68
C PRO A 612 7.10 4.68 -12.56
N VAL A 613 7.37 5.85 -11.99
CA VAL A 613 7.58 7.08 -12.77
C VAL A 613 8.83 6.86 -13.62
N PRO A 614 8.75 6.94 -14.96
CA PRO A 614 9.90 6.72 -15.82
C PRO A 614 11.01 7.72 -15.49
N ALA A 615 12.25 7.23 -15.46
CA ALA A 615 13.43 8.06 -15.20
C ALA A 615 13.50 9.25 -16.18
N ALA A 616 14.00 10.39 -15.70
CA ALA A 616 14.10 11.57 -16.53
C ALA A 616 15.14 11.39 -17.66
N PRO A 617 14.82 11.63 -18.94
CA PRO A 617 15.82 11.97 -19.95
C PRO A 617 16.80 13.02 -19.43
N GLY A 618 18.09 12.84 -19.72
CA GLY A 618 19.14 13.75 -19.28
C GLY A 618 18.85 15.20 -19.68
N GLY A 619 18.90 16.12 -18.71
CA GLY A 619 18.66 17.56 -18.90
C GLY A 619 17.28 18.07 -18.44
N ALA A 620 16.31 17.21 -18.19
CA ALA A 620 14.91 17.59 -17.87
C ALA A 620 14.63 18.03 -16.42
N GLY A 621 15.67 18.22 -15.59
CA GLY A 621 15.53 18.59 -14.18
C GLY A 621 15.11 17.46 -13.25
N PRO A 622 14.83 17.78 -11.97
CA PRO A 622 14.50 16.75 -10.98
C PRO A 622 13.14 16.12 -11.29
N ALA A 623 13.04 14.80 -11.11
CA ALA A 623 11.87 14.01 -11.51
C ALA A 623 10.55 14.49 -10.88
N TRP A 624 10.60 15.03 -9.66
CA TRP A 624 9.43 15.53 -8.94
C TRP A 624 8.72 16.68 -9.67
N LEU A 625 9.43 17.48 -10.48
CA LEU A 625 8.87 18.68 -11.11
C LEU A 625 7.85 18.38 -12.23
N ARG A 626 7.90 17.18 -12.81
CA ARG A 626 7.13 16.79 -14.00
C ARG A 626 5.61 16.81 -13.78
N ASP A 627 5.19 16.30 -12.64
CA ASP A 627 3.78 16.08 -12.32
C ASP A 627 3.33 16.96 -11.14
N SER A 628 4.23 17.82 -10.65
CA SER A 628 4.02 18.66 -9.48
C SER A 628 3.26 19.93 -9.87
N VAL A 629 2.09 20.11 -9.25
CA VAL A 629 1.32 21.35 -9.33
C VAL A 629 1.67 22.24 -8.14
N GLY A 630 2.01 23.49 -8.44
CA GLY A 630 2.40 24.51 -7.48
C GLY A 630 1.31 25.52 -7.16
N VAL A 631 1.51 26.24 -6.07
CA VAL A 631 0.76 27.46 -5.75
C VAL A 631 1.72 28.53 -5.27
N VAL A 632 1.47 29.79 -5.65
CA VAL A 632 2.20 30.94 -5.13
C VAL A 632 1.48 31.51 -3.92
N LEU A 633 2.18 31.64 -2.79
CA LEU A 633 1.63 32.25 -1.60
C LEU A 633 1.50 33.78 -1.78
N PRO A 634 0.45 34.40 -1.21
CA PRO A 634 0.28 35.84 -1.29
C PRO A 634 1.40 36.57 -0.53
N ALA A 635 1.97 37.61 -1.16
CA ALA A 635 3.10 38.36 -0.59
C ALA A 635 2.76 39.13 0.70
N SER A 636 1.48 39.46 0.92
CA SER A 636 1.02 40.25 2.07
C SER A 636 0.85 39.43 3.35
N ASP A 637 0.53 38.13 3.24
CA ASP A 637 0.30 37.22 4.37
C ASP A 637 0.57 35.78 3.94
N PRO A 638 1.84 35.35 3.88
CA PRO A 638 2.22 34.04 3.36
C PRO A 638 1.91 32.93 4.37
N GLN A 639 0.63 32.59 4.52
CA GLN A 639 0.17 31.45 5.33
C GLN A 639 0.00 30.21 4.48
N LEU A 640 0.50 29.09 4.98
CA LEU A 640 0.34 27.80 4.32
C LEU A 640 -1.04 27.21 4.67
N PRO A 641 -1.86 26.81 3.68
CA PRO A 641 -3.08 26.08 3.96
C PRO A 641 -2.77 24.75 4.64
N SER A 642 -3.52 24.41 5.69
CA SER A 642 -3.41 23.09 6.32
C SER A 642 -3.78 21.98 5.33
N ARG A 643 -3.00 20.88 5.36
CA ARG A 643 -3.18 19.70 4.51
C ARG A 643 -3.18 20.04 3.01
N ALA A 644 -2.33 20.96 2.58
CA ALA A 644 -2.21 21.36 1.17
C ALA A 644 -1.89 20.17 0.24
N ARG A 645 -1.09 19.18 0.68
CA ARG A 645 -0.80 17.96 -0.10
C ARG A 645 -2.03 17.14 -0.44
N ARG A 646 -3.02 17.06 0.46
CA ARG A 646 -4.28 16.33 0.24
C ARG A 646 -4.99 16.78 -1.02
N TRP A 647 -4.82 18.05 -1.38
CA TRP A 647 -5.47 18.66 -2.53
C TRP A 647 -4.67 18.52 -3.82
N GLY A 648 -3.57 17.77 -3.82
CA GLY A 648 -2.77 17.47 -5.01
C GLY A 648 -1.63 18.44 -5.29
N LEU A 649 -1.36 19.40 -4.41
CA LEU A 649 -0.23 20.33 -4.56
C LEU A 649 1.08 19.63 -4.29
N GLY A 650 2.04 19.66 -5.22
CA GLY A 650 3.39 19.11 -5.03
C GLY A 650 4.38 20.10 -4.43
N HIS A 651 4.20 21.39 -4.70
CA HIS A 651 5.12 22.42 -4.23
C HIS A 651 4.40 23.74 -3.89
N VAL A 652 5.08 24.56 -3.10
CA VAL A 652 4.62 25.91 -2.74
C VAL A 652 5.72 26.92 -3.07
N CYS A 653 5.33 28.00 -3.72
CA CYS A 653 6.23 29.08 -4.09
C CYS A 653 6.13 30.20 -3.05
N LEU A 654 7.23 30.39 -2.31
CA LEU A 654 7.39 31.47 -1.36
C LEU A 654 7.55 32.81 -2.10
N PRO A 655 6.89 33.89 -1.66
CA PRO A 655 7.01 35.19 -2.30
C PRO A 655 8.43 35.74 -2.13
N ALA A 656 8.84 36.62 -3.04
CA ALA A 656 10.16 37.26 -2.98
C ALA A 656 10.36 38.15 -1.75
N SER A 657 9.30 38.44 -0.98
CA SER A 657 9.39 39.13 0.31
C SER A 657 9.90 38.24 1.45
N CYS A 658 9.92 36.91 1.28
CA CYS A 658 10.48 36.00 2.27
C CYS A 658 12.01 36.06 2.26
N GLU A 659 12.57 36.48 3.39
CA GLU A 659 14.02 36.56 3.59
C GLU A 659 14.56 35.26 4.20
N PRO A 660 15.76 34.80 3.76
CA PRO A 660 16.46 33.67 4.36
C PRO A 660 16.71 33.89 5.86
N GLY A 661 16.45 32.89 6.69
CA GLY A 661 16.77 32.87 8.12
C GLY A 661 15.85 33.70 9.00
N ALA A 662 14.85 34.36 8.41
CA ALA A 662 13.81 35.05 9.17
C ALA A 662 12.93 34.01 9.91
N PRO A 663 12.60 34.21 11.21
CA PRO A 663 11.83 33.23 11.98
C PRO A 663 10.50 32.81 11.34
N GLY A 664 9.81 33.74 10.68
CA GLY A 664 8.57 33.45 9.95
C GLY A 664 8.79 32.57 8.72
N THR A 665 9.87 32.80 7.96
CA THR A 665 10.24 31.96 6.82
C THR A 665 10.65 30.56 7.29
N THR A 666 11.45 30.46 8.36
CA THR A 666 11.85 29.16 8.93
C THR A 666 10.64 28.36 9.41
N ALA A 667 9.70 28.99 10.12
CA ALA A 667 8.48 28.32 10.57
C ALA A 667 7.63 27.83 9.39
N LEU A 668 7.52 28.62 8.32
CA LEU A 668 6.78 28.26 7.11
C LEU A 668 7.45 27.09 6.36
N VAL A 669 8.79 27.05 6.31
CA VAL A 669 9.57 25.95 5.74
C VAL A 669 9.34 24.66 6.54
N GLU A 670 9.39 24.73 7.87
CA GLU A 670 9.13 23.60 8.76
C GLU A 670 7.69 23.09 8.61
N GLU A 671 6.72 23.99 8.53
CA GLU A 671 5.30 23.64 8.34
C GLU A 671 5.07 22.95 6.98
N ALA A 672 5.63 23.48 5.90
CA ALA A 672 5.54 22.88 4.58
C ALA A 672 6.16 21.49 4.52
N ARG A 673 7.33 21.30 5.15
CA ARG A 673 7.99 19.99 5.26
C ARG A 673 7.19 19.00 6.09
N ALA A 674 6.59 19.44 7.20
CA ALA A 674 5.72 18.60 8.02
C ALA A 674 4.48 18.11 7.25
N GLN A 675 4.03 18.89 6.26
CA GLN A 675 2.98 18.48 5.34
C GLN A 675 3.48 17.65 4.15
N GLY A 676 4.78 17.52 3.91
CA GLY A 676 5.37 16.81 2.76
C GLY A 676 5.40 17.61 1.45
N LEU A 677 5.42 18.95 1.52
CA LEU A 677 5.49 19.84 0.36
C LEU A 677 6.93 20.20 -0.01
N ARG A 678 7.17 20.33 -1.32
CA ARG A 678 8.38 20.96 -1.86
C ARG A 678 8.27 22.49 -1.81
N LEU A 679 9.39 23.19 -1.73
CA LEU A 679 9.43 24.66 -1.62
C LEU A 679 10.26 25.30 -2.73
N LEU A 680 9.67 26.28 -3.43
CA LEU A 680 10.37 27.12 -4.40
C LEU A 680 10.41 28.57 -3.90
N ALA A 681 11.55 29.25 -4.06
CA ALA A 681 11.61 30.69 -3.79
C ALA A 681 11.35 31.50 -5.05
N CYS A 682 10.41 32.45 -4.99
CA CYS A 682 10.24 33.42 -6.07
C CYS A 682 11.39 34.43 -6.08
N LEU A 683 11.95 34.64 -7.27
CA LEU A 683 12.93 35.69 -7.54
C LEU A 683 12.36 36.66 -8.58
N ASP A 684 12.57 37.95 -8.33
CA ASP A 684 12.22 39.02 -9.26
C ASP A 684 13.38 39.28 -10.24
N PRO A 685 13.09 39.71 -11.49
CA PRO A 685 14.13 40.03 -12.46
C PRO A 685 15.02 41.18 -11.95
N PRO A 686 16.33 41.15 -12.21
CA PRO A 686 17.23 42.21 -11.77
C PRO A 686 16.92 43.53 -12.48
N ASP A 687 17.01 44.65 -11.75
CA ASP A 687 17.03 45.97 -12.37
C ASP A 687 18.27 46.10 -13.26
N GLY A 688 18.12 46.69 -14.46
CA GLY A 688 19.20 46.75 -15.47
C GLY A 688 20.49 47.47 -15.03
N THR A 689 20.50 48.10 -13.85
CA THR A 689 21.65 48.79 -13.24
C THR A 689 22.22 48.09 -11.99
N ALA A 690 21.58 47.04 -11.49
CA ALA A 690 21.96 46.38 -10.24
C ALA A 690 23.09 45.35 -10.45
N ALA A 691 24.00 45.24 -9.49
CA ALA A 691 24.98 44.16 -9.48
C ALA A 691 24.27 42.82 -9.27
N HIS A 692 24.60 41.81 -10.08
CA HIS A 692 23.96 40.48 -9.99
C HIS A 692 24.49 39.61 -8.83
N GLY A 693 25.59 40.00 -8.18
CA GLY A 693 26.22 39.22 -7.10
C GLY A 693 25.32 38.98 -5.87
N PRO A 694 24.66 40.02 -5.32
CA PRO A 694 23.69 39.87 -4.24
C PRO A 694 22.54 38.91 -4.55
N LEU A 695 22.04 38.92 -5.79
CA LEU A 695 20.96 38.00 -6.22
C LEU A 695 21.44 36.54 -6.22
N LEU A 696 22.63 36.28 -6.77
CA LEU A 696 23.22 34.93 -6.73
C LEU A 696 23.51 34.47 -5.30
N ARG A 697 23.95 35.38 -4.42
CA ARG A 697 24.17 35.06 -3.01
C ARG A 697 22.86 34.72 -2.31
N ARG A 698 21.81 35.51 -2.53
CA ARG A 698 20.46 35.23 -2.01
C ARG A 698 19.94 33.89 -2.50
N ALA A 699 20.08 33.58 -3.79
CA ALA A 699 19.69 32.29 -4.35
C ALA A 699 20.44 31.12 -3.68
N TYR A 700 21.74 31.27 -3.43
CA TYR A 700 22.54 30.28 -2.70
C TYR A 700 22.06 30.11 -1.25
N ASP A 701 21.86 31.21 -0.51
CA ASP A 701 21.41 31.15 0.89
C ASP A 701 20.03 30.47 1.02
N LEU A 702 19.11 30.71 0.07
CA LEU A 702 17.81 30.02 0.01
C LEU A 702 17.95 28.51 -0.26
N LEU A 703 18.86 28.10 -1.13
CA LEU A 703 19.11 26.68 -1.41
C LEU A 703 19.77 25.97 -0.21
N GLU A 704 20.67 26.65 0.52
CA GLU A 704 21.28 26.14 1.76
C GLU A 704 20.27 25.96 2.89
N GLU A 705 19.20 26.75 2.95
CA GLU A 705 18.07 26.52 3.87
C GLU A 705 17.25 25.27 3.52
N GLY A 706 17.59 24.62 2.41
CA GLY A 706 16.99 23.39 1.92
C GLY A 706 15.68 23.62 1.18
N LEU A 707 15.55 24.74 0.46
CA LEU A 707 14.50 24.90 -0.54
C LEU A 707 14.78 23.99 -1.74
N ASP A 708 13.73 23.48 -2.36
CA ASP A 708 13.78 22.55 -3.49
C ASP A 708 13.92 23.27 -4.84
N GLY A 709 14.15 24.59 -4.86
CA GLY A 709 14.42 25.31 -6.09
C GLY A 709 14.05 26.78 -6.10
N LEU A 710 14.13 27.37 -7.30
CA LEU A 710 13.91 28.79 -7.57
C LEU A 710 12.85 28.96 -8.67
N ARG A 711 11.98 29.95 -8.49
CA ARG A 711 10.96 30.37 -9.46
C ARG A 711 11.24 31.78 -9.95
N LEU A 712 11.58 31.93 -11.22
CA LEU A 712 11.89 33.21 -11.87
C LEU A 712 10.61 33.85 -12.38
N ARG A 713 10.25 35.02 -11.84
CA ARG A 713 9.17 35.85 -12.38
C ARG A 713 9.64 36.55 -13.64
N GLU A 714 8.71 36.70 -14.60
CA GLU A 714 8.95 37.41 -15.87
C GLU A 714 10.24 36.92 -16.54
N ALA A 715 10.31 35.60 -16.78
CA ALA A 715 11.55 34.91 -17.15
C ALA A 715 12.20 35.47 -18.43
N ALA A 716 11.42 36.05 -19.33
CA ALA A 716 11.92 36.69 -20.55
C ALA A 716 12.76 37.96 -20.28
N ARG A 717 12.61 38.58 -19.10
CA ARG A 717 13.39 39.77 -18.67
C ARG A 717 14.75 39.42 -18.06
N TRP A 718 15.06 38.14 -17.88
CA TRP A 718 16.31 37.70 -17.25
C TRP A 718 17.48 37.67 -18.24
N PRO A 719 18.64 38.27 -17.93
CA PRO A 719 19.81 38.19 -18.78
C PRO A 719 20.34 36.74 -18.91
N GLU A 720 20.65 36.29 -20.13
CA GLU A 720 21.21 34.96 -20.41
C GLU A 720 22.44 34.61 -19.53
N PRO A 721 23.44 35.50 -19.34
CA PRO A 721 24.59 35.18 -18.49
C PRO A 721 24.21 34.91 -17.03
N LEU A 722 23.11 35.48 -16.55
CA LEU A 722 22.61 35.25 -15.20
C LEU A 722 21.85 33.92 -15.12
N LEU A 723 21.06 33.59 -16.13
CA LEU A 723 20.38 32.28 -16.23
C LEU A 723 21.39 31.13 -16.25
N VAL A 724 22.49 31.26 -17.02
CA VAL A 724 23.58 30.28 -17.04
C VAL A 724 24.22 30.12 -15.66
N ARG A 725 24.45 31.22 -14.93
CA ARG A 725 25.04 31.17 -13.59
C ARG A 725 24.09 30.57 -12.55
N LEU A 726 22.80 30.89 -12.61
CA LEU A 726 21.79 30.27 -11.76
C LEU A 726 21.69 28.77 -12.05
N ARG A 727 21.71 28.39 -13.32
CA ARG A 727 21.72 26.99 -13.71
C ARG A 727 22.94 26.26 -13.16
N HIS A 728 24.12 26.85 -13.30
CA HIS A 728 25.36 26.30 -12.75
C HIS A 728 25.34 26.21 -11.21
N LEU A 729 24.74 27.19 -10.54
CA LEU A 729 24.51 27.13 -9.09
C LEU A 729 23.65 25.93 -8.71
N LEU A 730 22.56 25.68 -9.45
CA LEU A 730 21.68 24.53 -9.20
C LEU A 730 22.33 23.18 -9.49
N ASP A 731 23.35 23.10 -10.34
CA ASP A 731 24.09 21.85 -10.55
C ASP A 731 24.79 21.37 -9.25
N ALA A 732 25.06 22.28 -8.30
CA ALA A 732 25.55 21.93 -6.96
C ALA A 732 24.44 21.36 -6.04
N PHE A 733 23.17 21.50 -6.43
CA PHE A 733 21.98 21.05 -5.70
C PHE A 733 21.11 20.18 -6.62
N PRO A 734 21.49 18.91 -6.88
CA PRO A 734 20.87 18.08 -7.92
C PRO A 734 19.37 17.78 -7.70
N GLY A 735 18.83 18.00 -6.50
CA GLY A 735 17.40 17.90 -6.20
C GLY A 735 16.59 19.17 -6.50
N ALA A 736 17.27 20.30 -6.78
CA ALA A 736 16.64 21.60 -6.92
C ALA A 736 16.14 21.88 -8.35
N ALA A 737 15.01 22.55 -8.47
CA ALA A 737 14.40 22.96 -9.73
C ALA A 737 14.61 24.46 -10.03
N LEU A 738 14.62 24.81 -11.32
CA LEU A 738 14.63 26.19 -11.80
C LEU A 738 13.43 26.36 -12.71
N VAL A 739 12.40 27.06 -12.24
CA VAL A 739 11.14 27.24 -12.95
C VAL A 739 11.07 28.69 -13.44
N GLY A 740 10.93 28.89 -14.74
CA GLY A 740 10.64 30.20 -15.30
C GLY A 740 9.13 30.38 -15.50
N VAL A 741 8.63 31.60 -15.34
CA VAL A 741 7.26 31.95 -15.74
C VAL A 741 7.32 32.92 -16.90
N ALA A 742 6.70 32.53 -18.03
CA ALA A 742 6.61 33.38 -19.21
C ALA A 742 5.67 34.56 -18.94
N ASP A 743 5.94 35.69 -19.57
CA ASP A 743 5.09 36.88 -19.45
C ASP A 743 3.72 36.59 -20.04
N GLY A 744 2.67 36.85 -19.26
CA GLY A 744 1.30 36.76 -19.74
C GLY A 744 0.38 37.58 -18.87
N HIS A 745 0.01 38.79 -19.35
CA HIS A 745 -1.32 39.43 -19.26
C HIS A 745 -1.43 40.79 -19.97
N GLU A 746 -0.43 41.28 -20.71
CA GLU A 746 -0.63 42.38 -21.67
C GLU A 746 -0.12 41.98 -23.05
N ALA A 747 -1.05 41.73 -23.96
CA ALA A 747 -0.77 41.84 -25.39
C ALA A 747 -0.37 43.30 -25.66
N SER A 748 0.93 43.58 -25.59
CA SER A 748 1.49 44.75 -26.25
C SER A 748 1.61 44.40 -27.73
N ASP A 749 0.82 45.08 -28.56
CA ASP A 749 0.95 45.13 -30.02
C ASP A 749 2.30 45.79 -30.42
N GLY A 750 3.41 45.14 -30.09
CA GLY A 750 4.77 45.57 -30.39
C GLY A 750 5.57 44.45 -31.05
N PRO A 751 6.33 44.72 -32.12
CA PRO A 751 7.20 43.72 -32.72
C PRO A 751 8.47 43.62 -31.87
N GLU A 752 8.49 42.69 -30.90
CA GLU A 752 9.64 41.98 -30.30
C GLU A 752 9.39 41.59 -28.83
N PRO A 753 9.10 40.29 -28.56
CA PRO A 753 9.75 39.61 -27.42
C PRO A 753 10.05 38.11 -27.67
N ALA A 754 10.28 37.68 -28.92
CA ALA A 754 10.45 36.25 -29.23
C ALA A 754 11.78 35.64 -28.74
N SER A 755 12.85 36.43 -28.59
CA SER A 755 14.18 35.91 -28.22
C SER A 755 14.32 35.56 -26.74
N GLY A 756 13.82 36.40 -25.84
CA GLY A 756 13.97 36.22 -24.37
C GLY A 756 13.27 34.97 -23.83
N SER A 757 12.09 34.63 -24.36
CA SER A 757 11.35 33.42 -23.97
C SER A 757 12.05 32.13 -24.41
N ALA A 758 12.65 32.12 -25.61
CA ALA A 758 13.44 31.00 -26.11
C ALA A 758 14.72 30.79 -25.27
N THR A 759 15.38 31.87 -24.86
CA THR A 759 16.54 31.82 -23.96
C THR A 759 16.17 31.28 -22.57
N ALA A 760 15.05 31.73 -22.00
CA ALA A 760 14.57 31.20 -20.72
C ALA A 760 14.22 29.70 -20.81
N ALA A 761 13.57 29.26 -21.88
CA ALA A 761 13.26 27.85 -22.14
C ALA A 761 14.52 26.97 -22.25
N ALA A 762 15.64 27.52 -22.73
CA ALA A 762 16.89 26.78 -22.86
C ALA A 762 17.64 26.56 -21.52
N HIS A 763 17.39 27.39 -20.50
CA HIS A 763 18.14 27.37 -19.24
C HIS A 763 17.32 26.97 -18.01
N CYS A 764 16.00 27.21 -18.02
CA CYS A 764 15.09 26.74 -17.00
C CYS A 764 14.83 25.23 -17.15
N HIS A 765 14.60 24.55 -16.04
CA HIS A 765 14.12 23.16 -16.03
C HIS A 765 12.68 23.05 -16.56
N LEU A 766 11.87 24.08 -16.30
CA LEU A 766 10.48 24.19 -16.72
C LEU A 766 10.18 25.66 -17.01
N LEU A 767 9.49 25.95 -18.12
CA LEU A 767 8.96 27.27 -18.42
C LEU A 767 7.43 27.19 -18.44
N VAL A 768 6.78 27.82 -17.47
CA VAL A 768 5.32 27.83 -17.30
C VAL A 768 4.73 29.04 -18.03
N GLY A 769 3.82 28.79 -18.97
CA GLY A 769 3.16 29.82 -19.78
C GLY A 769 1.65 29.92 -19.57
N ALA A 770 0.97 30.53 -20.55
CA ALA A 770 -0.49 30.62 -20.59
C ALA A 770 -1.11 29.26 -20.92
N PRO A 771 -2.36 28.98 -20.46
CA PRO A 771 -3.04 27.75 -20.82
C PRO A 771 -3.26 27.65 -22.34
N PRO A 772 -3.34 26.43 -22.88
CA PRO A 772 -3.70 26.24 -24.28
C PRO A 772 -5.11 26.78 -24.54
N GLY A 773 -5.31 27.45 -25.68
CA GLY A 773 -6.67 27.67 -26.18
C GLY A 773 -7.32 26.31 -26.45
N VAL A 774 -8.60 26.13 -26.10
CA VAL A 774 -9.33 24.84 -26.24
C VAL A 774 -9.15 24.32 -27.68
N PRO A 775 -8.32 23.29 -27.93
CA PRO A 775 -7.97 22.92 -29.28
C PRO A 775 -8.82 21.73 -29.72
N ALA A 776 -9.57 21.91 -30.80
CA ALA A 776 -10.14 20.78 -31.53
C ALA A 776 -9.07 19.94 -32.25
N ASP A 777 -7.88 20.50 -32.55
CA ASP A 777 -6.86 19.85 -33.39
C ASP A 777 -5.41 20.40 -33.19
N ALA A 778 -4.85 20.44 -31.97
CA ALA A 778 -3.44 20.84 -31.79
C ALA A 778 -2.50 19.62 -31.99
N PRO A 779 -1.62 19.60 -33.01
CA PRO A 779 -0.69 18.50 -33.22
C PRO A 779 0.60 18.75 -32.43
N GLY A 780 0.64 18.30 -31.17
CA GLY A 780 1.89 18.31 -30.37
C GLY A 780 1.66 18.23 -28.85
N PRO A 781 2.69 17.87 -28.08
CA PRO A 781 2.64 17.91 -26.62
C PRO A 781 2.37 19.35 -26.13
N LEU A 782 1.44 19.51 -25.20
CA LEU A 782 1.08 20.81 -24.65
C LEU A 782 2.22 21.35 -23.79
N SER A 783 2.60 22.61 -24.01
CA SER A 783 3.59 23.29 -23.17
C SER A 783 3.08 23.45 -21.73
N PRO A 784 3.95 23.39 -20.71
CA PRO A 784 3.60 23.67 -19.31
C PRO A 784 2.88 25.01 -19.13
N TRP A 785 1.82 25.05 -18.32
CA TRP A 785 0.98 26.23 -18.14
C TRP A 785 0.45 26.42 -16.71
N ALA A 786 0.08 27.66 -16.40
CA ALA A 786 -0.56 28.06 -15.14
C ALA A 786 -2.04 28.33 -15.34
N LEU A 787 -2.89 27.87 -14.42
CA LEU A 787 -4.32 28.19 -14.43
C LEU A 787 -4.50 29.68 -14.12
N PRO A 788 -5.14 30.47 -15.01
CA PRO A 788 -5.31 31.90 -14.76
C PRO A 788 -6.19 32.20 -13.53
N PRO A 789 -5.89 33.27 -12.78
CA PRO A 789 -6.78 33.73 -11.73
C PRO A 789 -8.11 34.22 -12.34
N GLY A 790 -9.24 33.87 -11.73
CA GLY A 790 -10.56 34.33 -12.17
C GLY A 790 -11.16 33.59 -13.37
N THR A 791 -10.54 32.50 -13.84
CA THR A 791 -11.11 31.66 -14.91
C THR A 791 -12.54 31.19 -14.56
N PRO A 792 -13.50 31.29 -15.50
CA PRO A 792 -14.85 30.77 -15.31
C PRO A 792 -14.85 29.30 -14.89
N TYR A 793 -15.79 28.93 -14.02
CA TYR A 793 -15.79 27.61 -13.38
C TYR A 793 -15.74 26.41 -14.35
N PRO A 794 -16.62 26.32 -15.38
CA PRO A 794 -16.55 25.19 -16.32
C PRO A 794 -15.25 25.16 -17.12
N GLU A 795 -14.69 26.33 -17.46
CA GLU A 795 -13.42 26.43 -18.16
C GLU A 795 -12.25 25.95 -17.30
N ALA A 796 -12.23 26.32 -16.01
CA ALA A 796 -11.24 25.83 -15.06
C ALA A 796 -11.31 24.29 -14.88
N CYS A 797 -12.51 23.72 -14.82
CA CYS A 797 -12.72 22.27 -14.76
C CYS A 797 -12.14 21.55 -15.99
N LEU A 798 -12.38 22.08 -17.20
CA LEU A 798 -11.85 21.54 -18.43
C LEU A 798 -10.32 21.66 -18.48
N LEU A 799 -9.76 22.83 -18.13
CA LEU A 799 -8.32 23.04 -18.11
C LEU A 799 -7.62 22.06 -17.14
N LEU A 800 -8.18 21.82 -15.96
CA LEU A 800 -7.66 20.82 -15.02
C LEU A 800 -7.69 19.38 -15.55
N ALA A 801 -8.46 19.09 -16.59
CA ALA A 801 -8.47 17.80 -17.28
C ALA A 801 -7.44 17.70 -18.41
N LEU A 802 -6.76 18.79 -18.80
CA LEU A 802 -5.75 18.81 -19.87
C LEU A 802 -4.33 18.55 -19.33
N PRO A 803 -3.39 18.01 -20.14
CA PRO A 803 -2.00 17.87 -19.73
C PRO A 803 -1.30 19.24 -19.56
N GLY A 804 -0.26 19.29 -18.72
CA GLY A 804 0.62 20.46 -18.58
C GLY A 804 0.25 21.51 -17.53
N CYS A 805 -0.76 21.31 -16.68
CA CYS A 805 -1.02 22.23 -15.56
C CYS A 805 0.08 22.10 -14.49
N HIS A 806 0.83 23.17 -14.22
CA HIS A 806 1.89 23.19 -13.21
C HIS A 806 1.72 24.23 -12.11
N GLU A 807 0.80 25.18 -12.26
CA GLU A 807 0.56 26.20 -11.24
C GLU A 807 -0.94 26.53 -11.17
N VAL A 808 -1.49 26.65 -9.96
CA VAL A 808 -2.87 27.07 -9.72
C VAL A 808 -2.92 28.33 -8.82
N PRO A 809 -3.95 29.18 -8.96
CA PRO A 809 -4.11 30.34 -8.10
C PRO A 809 -4.37 29.93 -6.64
N PHE A 810 -3.82 30.69 -5.70
CA PHE A 810 -4.05 30.50 -4.26
C PHE A 810 -5.55 30.48 -3.87
N ALA A 811 -6.38 31.24 -4.60
CA ALA A 811 -7.83 31.27 -4.40
C ALA A 811 -8.54 29.91 -4.57
N VAL A 812 -7.92 28.94 -5.26
CA VAL A 812 -8.45 27.56 -5.35
C VAL A 812 -8.38 26.85 -3.99
N LEU A 813 -7.44 27.24 -3.13
CA LEU A 813 -7.19 26.60 -1.83
C LEU A 813 -7.99 27.20 -0.67
N ASP A 814 -8.32 28.49 -0.77
CA ASP A 814 -9.04 29.26 0.26
C ASP A 814 -10.48 28.74 0.50
N ALA A 815 -11.02 27.91 -0.41
CA ALA A 815 -12.30 27.19 -0.27
C ALA A 815 -13.51 28.03 0.21
N ALA A 816 -13.47 29.34 0.00
CA ALA A 816 -14.50 30.29 0.43
C ALA A 816 -15.85 30.08 -0.28
N THR A 817 -15.87 29.37 -1.41
CA THR A 817 -17.07 29.07 -2.19
C THR A 817 -17.25 27.58 -2.48
N PRO A 818 -18.48 27.12 -2.75
CA PRO A 818 -18.74 25.75 -3.24
C PRO A 818 -17.95 25.41 -4.51
N ARG A 819 -17.78 26.38 -5.42
CA ARG A 819 -17.04 26.20 -6.68
C ARG A 819 -15.54 26.03 -6.45
N THR A 820 -14.93 26.84 -5.58
CA THR A 820 -13.51 26.68 -5.20
C THR A 820 -13.28 25.34 -4.48
N THR A 821 -14.24 24.90 -3.65
CA THR A 821 -14.21 23.57 -3.02
C THR A 821 -14.23 22.45 -4.07
N ALA A 822 -15.10 22.56 -5.08
CA ALA A 822 -15.18 21.59 -6.17
C ALA A 822 -13.89 21.55 -7.01
N LEU A 823 -13.31 22.71 -7.36
CA LEU A 823 -12.01 22.76 -8.07
C LEU A 823 -10.89 22.08 -7.28
N ARG A 824 -10.88 22.24 -5.95
CA ARG A 824 -9.93 21.59 -5.07
C ARG A 824 -10.08 20.06 -5.05
N THR A 825 -11.31 19.55 -5.12
CA THR A 825 -11.58 18.11 -5.29
C THR A 825 -11.10 17.58 -6.64
N LEU A 826 -11.32 18.33 -7.72
CA LEU A 826 -10.81 17.97 -9.05
C LEU A 826 -9.27 17.98 -9.09
N LEU A 827 -8.63 18.92 -8.39
CA LEU A 827 -7.17 18.95 -8.27
C LEU A 827 -6.62 17.73 -7.51
N ALA A 828 -7.28 17.33 -6.42
CA ALA A 828 -6.94 16.10 -5.71
C ALA A 828 -7.10 14.85 -6.58
N ALA A 829 -8.19 14.78 -7.36
CA ALA A 829 -8.41 13.71 -8.31
C ALA A 829 -7.33 13.71 -9.41
N ARG A 830 -6.96 14.87 -9.95
CA ARG A 830 -5.88 15.01 -10.93
C ARG A 830 -4.58 14.41 -10.40
N ALA A 831 -4.20 14.76 -9.17
CA ALA A 831 -2.94 14.29 -8.58
C ALA A 831 -2.91 12.77 -8.39
N THR A 832 -4.05 12.12 -8.13
CA THR A 832 -4.12 10.68 -7.84
C THR A 832 -4.24 9.79 -9.08
N GLN A 833 -4.52 10.34 -10.26
CA GLN A 833 -4.69 9.56 -11.50
C GLN A 833 -3.49 9.70 -12.44
N LEU A 834 -2.75 8.60 -12.66
CA LEU A 834 -1.69 8.47 -13.65
C LEU A 834 -2.08 8.97 -15.05
N ALA A 835 -3.30 8.66 -15.50
CA ALA A 835 -3.83 9.09 -16.79
C ALA A 835 -3.84 10.61 -16.96
N LEU A 836 -4.02 11.35 -15.86
CA LEU A 836 -4.09 12.82 -15.89
C LEU A 836 -2.71 13.49 -15.86
N HIS A 837 -1.65 12.74 -15.60
CA HIS A 837 -0.25 13.17 -15.68
C HIS A 837 0.36 12.99 -17.08
N GLY A 838 -0.01 11.93 -17.79
CA GLY A 838 0.53 11.63 -19.13
C GLY A 838 0.08 12.59 -20.23
N GLU A 839 0.71 12.52 -21.41
CA GLU A 839 0.41 13.45 -22.52
C GLU A 839 -0.79 13.03 -23.37
N ASP A 840 -1.21 11.75 -23.34
CA ASP A 840 -2.27 11.27 -24.23
C ASP A 840 -3.62 11.92 -23.92
N LEU A 841 -4.20 12.49 -24.97
CA LEU A 841 -5.43 13.27 -24.93
C LEU A 841 -6.27 12.92 -26.17
N THR A 842 -7.56 12.65 -25.97
CA THR A 842 -8.51 12.49 -27.08
C THR A 842 -9.83 13.16 -26.72
N PHE A 843 -10.33 14.05 -27.57
CA PHE A 843 -11.69 14.57 -27.45
C PHE A 843 -12.69 13.55 -27.99
N LEU A 844 -13.76 13.29 -27.24
CA LEU A 844 -14.79 12.35 -27.64
C LEU A 844 -16.08 13.08 -28.04
N PRO A 845 -16.80 12.61 -29.06
CA PRO A 845 -18.10 13.16 -29.40
C PRO A 845 -19.10 12.84 -28.28
N THR A 846 -19.88 13.85 -27.86
CA THR A 846 -20.85 13.77 -26.74
C THR A 846 -22.30 13.79 -27.20
N GLY A 847 -22.56 14.17 -28.46
CA GLY A 847 -23.90 14.37 -29.00
C GLY A 847 -24.55 15.72 -28.65
N ASP A 848 -23.95 16.54 -27.80
CA ASP A 848 -24.41 17.90 -27.46
C ASP A 848 -23.20 18.87 -27.45
N PRO A 849 -23.22 19.98 -28.22
CA PRO A 849 -22.09 20.92 -28.30
C PRO A 849 -21.79 21.66 -26.99
N ARG A 850 -22.70 21.64 -26.01
CA ARG A 850 -22.51 22.23 -24.67
C ARG A 850 -21.80 21.28 -23.70
N LEU A 851 -21.49 20.06 -24.15
CA LEU A 851 -20.77 19.05 -23.40
C LEU A 851 -19.41 18.79 -24.03
N THR A 852 -18.36 18.91 -23.22
CA THR A 852 -17.00 18.53 -23.62
C THR A 852 -16.61 17.25 -22.88
N ALA A 853 -16.22 16.22 -23.65
CA ALA A 853 -15.68 14.96 -23.14
C ALA A 853 -14.22 14.81 -23.56
N VAL A 854 -13.38 14.55 -22.57
CA VAL A 854 -11.95 14.34 -22.75
C VAL A 854 -11.58 12.97 -22.21
N ARG A 855 -10.93 12.16 -23.03
CA ARG A 855 -10.30 10.90 -22.62
C ARG A 855 -8.80 11.11 -22.45
N ARG A 856 -8.29 10.69 -21.31
CA ARG A 856 -6.89 10.71 -20.93
C ARG A 856 -6.43 9.28 -20.69
N SER A 857 -5.24 8.93 -21.16
CA SER A 857 -4.67 7.60 -21.01
C SER A 857 -3.19 7.69 -20.65
N HIS A 858 -2.73 6.89 -19.70
CA HIS A 858 -1.31 6.79 -19.38
C HIS A 858 -1.06 5.53 -18.56
N ALA A 859 0.05 4.82 -18.85
CA ALA A 859 0.46 3.64 -18.10
C ALA A 859 -0.67 2.61 -17.86
N GLY A 860 -1.54 2.39 -18.86
CA GLY A 860 -2.68 1.46 -18.77
C GLY A 860 -3.91 1.99 -18.02
N GLN A 861 -3.82 3.14 -17.36
CA GLN A 861 -4.97 3.83 -16.77
C GLN A 861 -5.68 4.68 -17.83
N THR A 862 -7.01 4.72 -17.80
CA THR A 862 -7.82 5.60 -18.64
C THR A 862 -8.86 6.34 -17.81
N VAL A 863 -8.94 7.66 -18.00
CA VAL A 863 -9.87 8.56 -17.33
C VAL A 863 -10.69 9.32 -18.37
N LEU A 864 -11.99 9.47 -18.11
CA LEU A 864 -12.95 10.23 -18.88
C LEU A 864 -13.39 11.44 -18.05
N CYS A 865 -13.09 12.64 -18.53
CA CYS A 865 -13.48 13.90 -17.91
C CYS A 865 -14.62 14.54 -18.71
N LEU A 866 -15.73 14.83 -18.04
CA LEU A 866 -16.92 15.45 -18.64
C LEU A 866 -17.20 16.79 -18.00
N THR A 867 -17.36 17.81 -18.83
CA THR A 867 -17.67 19.18 -18.40
C THR A 867 -18.86 19.71 -19.18
N SER A 868 -19.85 20.25 -18.48
CA SER A 868 -21.03 20.89 -19.06
C SER A 868 -20.95 22.41 -18.93
N THR A 869 -21.19 23.12 -20.02
CA THR A 869 -21.44 24.57 -20.02
C THR A 869 -22.93 24.90 -20.09
N ALA A 870 -23.80 23.88 -20.15
CA ALA A 870 -25.24 24.06 -20.23
C ALA A 870 -25.82 24.61 -18.92
N ASP A 871 -26.81 25.49 -19.03
CA ASP A 871 -27.63 26.02 -17.93
C ASP A 871 -28.80 25.10 -17.55
N THR A 872 -28.95 23.99 -18.28
CA THR A 872 -30.00 22.98 -18.14
C THR A 872 -29.38 21.58 -18.08
N PRO A 873 -30.05 20.59 -17.43
CA PRO A 873 -29.57 19.21 -17.46
C PRO A 873 -29.47 18.66 -18.89
N VAL A 874 -28.39 17.94 -19.17
CA VAL A 874 -28.04 17.41 -20.49
C VAL A 874 -27.56 15.96 -20.36
N LEU A 875 -27.75 15.18 -21.42
CA LEU A 875 -27.39 13.76 -21.46
C LEU A 875 -26.21 13.56 -22.41
N ALA A 876 -25.06 13.16 -21.88
CA ALA A 876 -23.89 12.81 -22.68
C ALA A 876 -24.06 11.42 -23.31
N ARG A 877 -23.74 11.28 -24.60
CA ARG A 877 -23.67 10.00 -25.31
C ARG A 877 -22.28 9.81 -25.90
N ILE A 878 -21.50 8.90 -25.33
CA ILE A 878 -20.07 8.78 -25.60
C ILE A 878 -19.80 7.39 -26.18
N PRO A 879 -19.23 7.27 -27.39
CA PRO A 879 -18.86 5.98 -27.96
C PRO A 879 -17.66 5.39 -27.22
N VAL A 880 -17.72 4.09 -26.92
CA VAL A 880 -16.63 3.34 -26.30
C VAL A 880 -15.82 2.64 -27.41
N PRO A 881 -14.51 2.92 -27.56
CA PRO A 881 -13.73 2.49 -28.72
C PRO A 881 -13.47 0.99 -28.85
N ASP A 882 -13.76 0.20 -27.80
CA ASP A 882 -13.63 -1.25 -27.83
C ASP A 882 -14.85 -1.88 -27.12
N PRO A 883 -15.76 -2.56 -27.84
CA PRO A 883 -16.90 -3.26 -27.23
C PRO A 883 -16.44 -4.57 -26.59
N THR A 884 -15.47 -4.51 -25.67
CA THR A 884 -15.29 -5.59 -24.71
C THR A 884 -16.50 -5.54 -23.75
N PRO A 885 -17.24 -6.65 -23.57
CA PRO A 885 -18.65 -6.62 -23.17
C PRO A 885 -18.97 -6.15 -21.73
N ALA A 886 -18.03 -5.57 -20.96
CA ALA A 886 -18.32 -5.15 -19.58
C ALA A 886 -17.37 -4.07 -18.98
N ALA A 887 -16.83 -3.14 -19.76
CA ALA A 887 -16.05 -2.04 -19.17
C ALA A 887 -16.91 -1.15 -18.24
N ALA A 888 -16.48 -0.98 -16.99
CA ALA A 888 -17.18 -0.20 -15.96
C ALA A 888 -16.46 1.14 -15.75
N PHE A 889 -17.22 2.22 -15.62
CA PHE A 889 -16.74 3.57 -15.36
C PHE A 889 -17.04 3.90 -13.90
N VAL A 890 -16.01 4.02 -13.08
CA VAL A 890 -16.14 4.37 -11.66
C VAL A 890 -15.91 5.86 -11.51
N GLU A 891 -16.87 6.57 -10.93
CA GLU A 891 -16.72 7.99 -10.64
C GLU A 891 -15.57 8.21 -9.64
N ILE A 892 -14.64 9.10 -10.00
CA ILE A 892 -13.47 9.45 -9.20
C ILE A 892 -13.53 10.89 -8.69
N ALA A 893 -14.34 11.74 -9.31
CA ALA A 893 -14.58 13.11 -8.86
C ALA A 893 -15.85 13.70 -9.46
N HIS A 894 -16.54 14.53 -8.68
CA HIS A 894 -17.67 15.33 -9.14
C HIS A 894 -17.68 16.71 -8.45
N ASP A 895 -18.38 17.66 -9.04
CA ASP A 895 -18.40 19.06 -8.60
C ASP A 895 -19.46 19.40 -7.54
N ILE A 896 -20.10 18.40 -6.94
CA ILE A 896 -21.07 18.62 -5.87
C ILE A 896 -20.31 18.60 -4.55
N PRO A 897 -20.34 19.68 -3.73
CA PRO A 897 -19.82 19.61 -2.38
C PRO A 897 -20.68 18.59 -1.62
N ALA A 898 -20.12 17.43 -1.31
CA ALA A 898 -20.83 16.41 -0.57
C ALA A 898 -21.32 17.00 0.77
N PRO A 899 -22.62 16.97 1.06
CA PRO A 899 -23.09 17.24 2.40
C PRO A 899 -22.71 16.02 3.24
N HIS A 900 -21.73 16.18 4.13
CA HIS A 900 -21.22 15.16 5.06
C HIS A 900 -20.19 14.16 4.46
N PRO A 901 -19.06 13.88 5.15
CA PRO A 901 -18.08 12.86 4.75
C PRO A 901 -18.56 11.41 4.91
N ALA A 902 -19.86 11.18 5.11
CA ALA A 902 -20.44 9.85 5.25
C ALA A 902 -21.34 9.55 4.05
N ALA A 903 -20.94 8.57 3.24
CA ALA A 903 -21.80 7.75 2.37
C ALA A 903 -22.45 8.41 1.13
N ASP A 904 -21.66 8.84 0.14
CA ASP A 904 -22.04 8.61 -1.25
C ASP A 904 -21.01 7.63 -1.85
N GLU A 905 -21.43 6.39 -2.09
CA GLU A 905 -20.60 5.45 -2.82
C GLU A 905 -20.35 5.98 -4.25
N PRO A 906 -19.11 5.86 -4.78
CA PRO A 906 -18.81 6.31 -6.13
C PRO A 906 -19.72 5.61 -7.16
N GLU A 907 -20.42 6.40 -7.99
CA GLU A 907 -21.32 5.85 -9.01
C GLU A 907 -20.52 5.01 -10.00
N THR A 908 -20.96 3.77 -10.24
CA THR A 908 -20.38 2.89 -11.26
C THR A 908 -21.36 2.75 -12.42
N VAL A 909 -20.96 3.24 -13.59
CA VAL A 909 -21.78 3.22 -14.81
C VAL A 909 -21.19 2.25 -15.82
N ARG A 910 -22.03 1.55 -16.58
CA ARG A 910 -21.58 0.62 -17.64
C ARG A 910 -22.09 1.11 -18.99
N ALA A 911 -21.29 0.89 -20.03
CA ALA A 911 -21.74 1.15 -21.39
C ALA A 911 -22.73 0.07 -21.83
N ALA A 912 -23.78 0.48 -22.56
CA ALA A 912 -24.73 -0.42 -23.19
C ALA A 912 -24.53 -0.32 -24.71
N GLU A 913 -24.40 -1.46 -25.39
CA GLU A 913 -24.26 -1.51 -26.86
C GLU A 913 -23.12 -0.62 -27.42
N GLY A 914 -22.01 -0.48 -26.66
CA GLY A 914 -20.87 0.34 -27.07
C GLY A 914 -21.03 1.85 -26.87
N VAL A 915 -22.11 2.30 -26.22
CA VAL A 915 -22.34 3.72 -25.90
C VAL A 915 -22.52 3.89 -24.39
N LEU A 916 -21.76 4.82 -23.82
CA LEU A 916 -21.93 5.27 -22.44
C LEU A 916 -22.89 6.47 -22.41
N THR A 917 -23.95 6.35 -21.61
CA THR A 917 -24.97 7.40 -21.46
C THR A 917 -24.91 7.95 -20.04
N LEU A 918 -24.66 9.26 -19.88
CA LEU A 918 -24.45 9.90 -18.58
C LEU A 918 -25.26 11.19 -18.43
N PRO A 919 -26.12 11.32 -17.41
CA PRO A 919 -26.78 12.59 -17.10
C PRO A 919 -25.81 13.55 -16.41
N LEU A 920 -25.72 14.78 -16.92
CA LEU A 920 -25.01 15.89 -16.29
C LEU A 920 -25.99 17.02 -15.97
N GLY A 921 -25.94 17.52 -14.73
CA GLY A 921 -26.69 18.71 -14.34
C GLY A 921 -26.14 19.99 -14.99
N PRO A 922 -26.80 21.14 -14.79
CA PRO A 922 -26.39 22.41 -15.35
C PRO A 922 -25.04 22.89 -14.79
N GLY A 923 -24.07 23.18 -15.67
CA GLY A 923 -22.73 23.65 -15.31
C GLY A 923 -21.86 22.62 -14.58
N ARG A 924 -22.22 21.33 -14.64
CA ARG A 924 -21.63 20.26 -13.84
C ARG A 924 -20.42 19.61 -14.49
N THR A 925 -19.57 19.02 -13.65
CA THR A 925 -18.36 18.29 -14.07
C THR A 925 -18.28 16.95 -13.35
N ARG A 926 -18.01 15.88 -14.10
CA ARG A 926 -17.87 14.51 -13.56
C ARG A 926 -16.71 13.80 -14.22
N TRP A 927 -15.84 13.18 -13.43
CA TRP A 927 -14.68 12.43 -13.91
C TRP A 927 -14.83 10.96 -13.54
N PHE A 928 -14.55 10.09 -14.51
CA PHE A 928 -14.69 8.65 -14.38
C PHE A 928 -13.39 7.96 -14.73
N ARG A 929 -13.06 6.92 -13.99
CA ARG A 929 -11.99 6.00 -14.34
C ARG A 929 -12.56 4.76 -15.02
N LEU A 930 -11.99 4.38 -16.15
CA LEU A 930 -12.32 3.14 -16.84
C LEU A 930 -11.71 1.94 -16.10
N ARG A 931 -12.52 0.91 -15.85
CA ARG A 931 -12.11 -0.40 -15.35
C ARG A 931 -12.53 -1.48 -16.35
N PRO A 932 -11.61 -2.33 -16.82
CA PRO A 932 -11.97 -3.52 -17.58
C PRO A 932 -12.91 -4.41 -16.75
N ALA A 933 -13.86 -5.05 -17.41
CA ALA A 933 -14.88 -5.97 -16.86
C ALA A 933 -14.40 -6.96 -15.80
N GLN A 934 -13.12 -7.30 -15.85
CA GLN A 934 -12.39 -8.23 -14.99
C GLN A 934 -12.39 -7.83 -13.50
N HIS A 935 -12.91 -6.65 -13.15
CA HIS A 935 -12.86 -6.07 -11.80
C HIS A 935 -14.24 -5.88 -11.16
N SER A 936 -15.23 -6.71 -11.50
CA SER A 936 -16.51 -6.68 -10.79
C SER A 936 -16.23 -6.71 -9.29
N ARG A 937 -16.54 -5.62 -8.57
CA ARG A 937 -16.64 -5.62 -7.11
C ARG A 937 -17.39 -6.91 -6.78
N SER A 938 -16.72 -7.87 -6.15
CA SER A 938 -17.46 -8.91 -5.46
C SER A 938 -18.44 -8.15 -4.58
N ALA A 939 -19.73 -8.45 -4.75
CA ALA A 939 -20.80 -7.95 -3.92
C ALA A 939 -20.71 -8.58 -2.52
N GLU A 940 -19.51 -8.62 -1.94
CA GLU A 940 -19.33 -8.75 -0.51
C GLU A 940 -19.77 -7.41 0.08
N ALA A 941 -21.06 -7.35 0.38
CA ALA A 941 -21.68 -6.34 1.23
C ALA A 941 -21.20 -6.44 2.69
N THR A 942 -20.08 -7.10 2.93
CA THR A 942 -19.44 -7.26 4.23
C THR A 942 -18.55 -6.06 4.44
N ASP A 943 -18.78 -5.35 5.53
CA ASP A 943 -17.94 -4.23 5.92
C ASP A 943 -16.49 -4.72 5.99
N PRO A 944 -15.57 -4.02 5.31
CA PRO A 944 -14.23 -3.74 5.73
C PRO A 944 -13.68 -4.58 6.81
N PHE A 945 -14.15 -4.16 7.98
CA PHE A 945 -13.65 -4.26 9.31
C PHE A 945 -14.54 -5.16 10.18
N ASP A 946 -15.56 -5.78 9.59
CA ASP A 946 -16.28 -6.84 10.26
C ASP A 946 -15.33 -8.03 10.50
N PRO A 947 -15.49 -8.75 11.62
CA PRO A 947 -14.80 -10.00 11.83
C PRO A 947 -15.21 -10.97 10.71
N PRO A 948 -14.26 -11.76 10.16
CA PRO A 948 -14.61 -12.77 9.17
C PRO A 948 -15.70 -13.68 9.76
N THR A 949 -16.82 -13.80 9.06
CA THR A 949 -17.80 -14.85 9.39
C THR A 949 -17.09 -16.19 9.26
N PRO A 950 -17.12 -17.03 10.30
CA PRO A 950 -16.36 -18.28 10.37
C PRO A 950 -16.77 -19.31 9.31
#